data_AF-A0A348XG52-F1
#
_entry.id   AF-A0A348XG52-F1
#
_cell.length_a   1.000
_cell.length_b   1.000
_cell.length_c   1.000
_cell.angle_alpha   90.00
_cell.angle_beta   90.00
_cell.angle_gamma   90.00
#
_symmetry.space_group_name_H-M   'P 1'
#
loop_
_entity.id
_entity.type
_entity.pdbx_description
1 polymer ?
#
loop_
_entity_poly.entity_id
_entity_poly.type
_entity_poly.pdbx_seq_one_letter_code
_entity_poly.pdbx_strand_id
1 'polypeptide(L)'
;LSLIVVVLPAFSQTISSGSTFEDGNRHFSAPPVARSHVGLTAGADEFGVILVGGIFSDGSVSAEAWRLAGEAWSPAGPDSPSPVVGAGYAFSINSGGVVQFGGQDGDTLTNQTYQLRDEAWTLENGNGPLPSPRRDVMMLGDSNSGLLYMFGGRDANGFLGDTWLYDGNSWSELTGLATSPPARAEAAMAWDDTNSRLILFGGIGDAGVLGDAWAFSNNEWTQIQTAFPAPRYGHGMTTLGGSIFLFGGQNDAGLIHDFHRFDGTVWAELTPAEMPPQRRHFGFAPDLSPNMLVLYGGETDAGTLSDTWVYTLDTEEWRELVLSPVHVIDMSEDADGVLHYGAFVIESGATVRFQRTANNDPITILTVGGVRIDGTLEVSGSDGVVGSAAGGEAAPGTGGYQGGRAAGASPATGGDGPGGGAPGSAQFPTGGQAGHSTPGSGVGAGRSYGTFLATAASGGSGGGGGFGTVEAPGGGGGGGGGAITIIASSTISLSGEILAQGGLGATNGGNGSGGMVRLVAGQIAGDGLIDTHRDGTQPGWVRLEAETSTFSGVSLPAATVARPTPPPVVGDEVQIRVLSINDQAATASTGNTDAVDISFTGSTTTILLSATGVPDGERIQLRIVLENGQVLNVQSDPLAGGQATATASVPVGSGTITPYVEY
;
A
#
# COMPACT_ATOMS: atom_id res chain seq x y z
N LEU A 1 -17.40 9.42 31.94
CA LEU A 1 -16.85 9.51 30.58
C LEU A 1 -16.09 10.83 30.43
N SER A 2 -14.89 10.88 31.01
CA SER A 2 -13.90 11.88 30.63
C SER A 2 -13.00 11.20 29.61
N LEU A 3 -13.37 11.33 28.33
CA LEU A 3 -12.49 10.98 27.23
C LEU A 3 -11.23 11.84 27.41
N ILE A 4 -10.07 11.24 27.68
CA ILE A 4 -8.81 11.95 27.48
C ILE A 4 -8.66 12.06 25.96
N VAL A 5 -9.27 13.10 25.42
CA VAL A 5 -8.81 13.71 24.18
C VAL A 5 -7.38 14.11 24.47
N VAL A 6 -6.41 13.38 23.92
CA VAL A 6 -5.07 13.91 23.76
C VAL A 6 -5.25 15.08 22.80
N VAL A 7 -5.33 16.29 23.35
CA VAL A 7 -5.36 17.52 22.56
C VAL A 7 -3.96 17.73 22.00
N LEU A 8 -3.61 16.93 20.99
CA LEU A 8 -2.67 17.36 19.97
C LEU A 8 -3.24 18.65 19.33
N PRO A 9 -2.39 19.61 18.95
CA PRO A 9 -2.87 20.88 18.39
C PRO A 9 -3.76 20.61 17.18
N ALA A 10 -5.02 20.99 17.30
CA ALA A 10 -6.01 20.79 16.23
C ALA A 10 -5.67 21.69 15.05
N PHE A 11 -4.98 21.15 14.04
CA PHE A 11 -4.94 21.71 12.70
C PHE A 11 -6.31 21.52 12.05
N SER A 12 -7.23 22.44 12.33
CA SER A 12 -8.46 22.56 11.56
C SER A 12 -8.14 23.18 10.20
N GLN A 13 -7.92 22.36 9.18
CA GLN A 13 -8.03 22.77 7.78
C GLN A 13 -9.07 21.90 7.06
N THR A 14 -10.06 22.57 6.48
CA THR A 14 -11.03 21.97 5.58
C THR A 14 -10.48 22.08 4.16
N ILE A 15 -10.08 20.98 3.54
CA ILE A 15 -9.69 20.93 2.12
C ILE A 15 -10.40 19.75 1.45
N SER A 16 -10.90 19.99 0.23
CA SER A 16 -11.61 19.03 -0.62
C SER A 16 -10.66 18.08 -1.35
N SER A 17 -11.22 17.04 -2.00
CA SER A 17 -10.51 16.10 -2.88
C SER A 17 -9.49 16.80 -3.81
N GLY A 18 -8.21 16.41 -3.73
CA GLY A 18 -7.18 16.85 -4.68
C GLY A 18 -5.86 17.38 -4.10
N SER A 19 -5.63 17.35 -2.77
CA SER A 19 -4.32 17.73 -2.20
C SER A 19 -3.52 16.51 -1.75
N THR A 20 -2.40 16.24 -2.41
CA THR A 20 -1.31 15.42 -1.86
C THR A 20 -0.76 16.12 -0.62
N PHE A 21 -0.94 15.50 0.54
CA PHE A 21 -0.42 15.99 1.82
C PHE A 21 0.53 14.91 2.35
N GLU A 22 1.78 15.27 2.64
CA GLU A 22 2.62 14.41 3.45
C GLU A 22 2.07 14.41 4.89
N ASP A 23 1.87 13.20 5.39
CA ASP A 23 1.22 12.83 6.64
C ASP A 23 -0.30 13.15 6.76
N GLY A 24 -1.05 12.16 7.24
CA GLY A 24 -2.45 12.31 7.65
C GLY A 24 -3.52 11.54 6.86
N ASN A 25 -3.32 11.05 5.63
CA ASN A 25 -4.31 10.17 4.97
C ASN A 25 -3.61 9.26 3.94
N ARG A 26 -3.33 8.00 4.29
CA ARG A 26 -2.77 7.03 3.34
C ARG A 26 -3.87 6.22 2.66
N HIS A 27 -3.84 6.20 1.33
CA HIS A 27 -4.77 5.51 0.46
C HIS A 27 -3.99 4.64 -0.52
N PHE A 28 -4.19 3.33 -0.48
CA PHE A 28 -3.51 2.37 -1.35
C PHE A 28 -4.51 1.86 -2.38
N SER A 29 -4.34 2.27 -3.63
CA SER A 29 -5.31 2.04 -4.69
C SER A 29 -5.08 0.71 -5.43
N ALA A 30 -6.16 0.20 -6.02
CA ALA A 30 -6.14 -0.92 -6.96
C ALA A 30 -5.30 -0.58 -8.22
N PRO A 31 -5.02 -1.52 -9.14
CA PRO A 31 -4.60 -1.15 -10.50
C PRO A 31 -5.65 -0.24 -11.16
N PRO A 32 -5.27 0.55 -12.19
CA PRO A 32 -6.24 1.33 -12.94
C PRO A 32 -7.37 0.45 -13.48
N VAL A 33 -8.62 0.90 -13.29
CA VAL A 33 -9.84 0.18 -13.71
C VAL A 33 -10.15 0.33 -15.21
N ALA A 34 -11.06 -0.52 -15.72
CA ALA A 34 -11.24 -0.81 -17.14
C ALA A 34 -11.66 0.39 -18.01
N ARG A 35 -10.81 0.77 -18.96
CA ARG A 35 -10.94 2.01 -19.75
C ARG A 35 -10.30 1.90 -21.14
N SER A 36 -10.77 2.72 -22.08
CA SER A 36 -10.18 2.87 -23.41
C SER A 36 -9.74 4.32 -23.67
N HIS A 37 -9.16 4.60 -24.85
CA HIS A 37 -8.66 5.92 -25.26
C HIS A 37 -7.66 6.56 -24.28
N VAL A 38 -6.85 5.73 -23.62
CA VAL A 38 -5.83 6.17 -22.66
C VAL A 38 -4.59 6.72 -23.34
N GLY A 39 -3.93 7.67 -22.69
CA GLY A 39 -2.52 7.93 -22.95
C GLY A 39 -1.66 6.90 -22.25
N LEU A 40 -0.73 6.25 -22.95
CA LEU A 40 0.34 5.46 -22.32
C LEU A 40 1.67 5.85 -22.98
N THR A 41 2.69 6.16 -22.18
CA THR A 41 3.99 6.61 -22.69
C THR A 41 5.12 6.21 -21.73
N ALA A 42 6.37 6.28 -22.18
CA ALA A 42 7.54 5.97 -21.35
C ALA A 42 7.67 6.98 -20.18
N GLY A 43 8.17 6.51 -19.04
CA GLY A 43 8.44 7.32 -17.85
C GLY A 43 9.63 8.28 -18.01
N ALA A 44 9.60 9.39 -17.25
CA ALA A 44 10.60 10.45 -17.35
C ALA A 44 12.00 10.08 -16.81
N ASP A 45 12.09 9.03 -16.00
CA ASP A 45 13.31 8.49 -15.44
C ASP A 45 13.80 7.21 -16.15
N GLU A 46 13.22 6.87 -17.31
CA GLU A 46 13.47 5.64 -18.09
C GLU A 46 13.05 4.32 -17.40
N PHE A 47 12.43 4.38 -16.21
CA PHE A 47 11.97 3.21 -15.46
C PHE A 47 10.44 3.09 -15.46
N GLY A 48 9.88 2.29 -16.37
CA GLY A 48 8.44 2.06 -16.46
C GLY A 48 7.68 2.98 -17.42
N VAL A 49 6.34 2.95 -17.33
CA VAL A 49 5.43 3.70 -18.18
C VAL A 49 4.41 4.52 -17.37
N ILE A 50 3.96 5.63 -17.94
CA ILE A 50 2.92 6.51 -17.40
C ILE A 50 1.65 6.35 -18.22
N LEU A 51 0.56 6.00 -17.54
CA LEU A 51 -0.82 5.95 -18.05
C LEU A 51 -1.56 7.22 -17.61
N VAL A 52 -2.31 7.85 -18.51
CA VAL A 52 -3.13 9.03 -18.18
C VAL A 52 -4.53 8.91 -18.80
N GLY A 53 -5.54 9.21 -17.98
CA GLY A 53 -6.92 9.47 -18.40
C GLY A 53 -7.63 8.25 -18.98
N GLY A 54 -8.27 8.46 -20.14
CA GLY A 54 -9.13 7.49 -20.82
C GLY A 54 -10.63 7.65 -20.51
N ILE A 55 -11.44 6.78 -21.08
CA ILE A 55 -12.91 6.75 -20.93
C ILE A 55 -13.38 5.40 -20.39
N PHE A 56 -14.30 5.43 -19.43
CA PHE A 56 -14.91 4.25 -18.82
C PHE A 56 -16.13 3.76 -19.63
N SER A 57 -16.60 2.54 -19.34
CA SER A 57 -17.72 1.91 -20.04
C SER A 57 -19.07 2.60 -19.85
N ASP A 58 -19.21 3.48 -18.85
CA ASP A 58 -20.38 4.33 -18.63
C ASP A 58 -20.33 5.67 -19.40
N GLY A 59 -19.22 5.92 -20.13
CA GLY A 59 -18.99 7.14 -20.91
C GLY A 59 -18.36 8.29 -20.11
N SER A 60 -18.06 8.12 -18.81
CA SER A 60 -17.34 9.12 -18.03
C SER A 60 -15.84 9.09 -18.35
N VAL A 61 -15.24 10.29 -18.40
CA VAL A 61 -13.81 10.48 -18.69
C VAL A 61 -12.99 10.53 -17.39
N SER A 62 -11.85 9.85 -17.39
CA SER A 62 -10.89 9.87 -16.31
C SER A 62 -9.85 10.98 -16.52
N ALA A 63 -9.36 11.55 -15.43
CA ALA A 63 -8.14 12.35 -15.40
C ALA A 63 -6.96 11.60 -14.75
N GLU A 64 -7.17 10.41 -14.19
CA GLU A 64 -6.19 9.74 -13.33
C GLU A 64 -4.84 9.51 -14.03
N ALA A 65 -3.76 9.71 -13.29
CA ALA A 65 -2.40 9.41 -13.72
C ALA A 65 -1.82 8.23 -12.92
N TRP A 66 -1.32 7.21 -13.62
CA TRP A 66 -0.79 5.99 -13.04
C TRP A 66 0.60 5.67 -13.60
N ARG A 67 1.47 5.07 -12.79
CA ARG A 67 2.80 4.63 -13.17
C ARG A 67 2.88 3.11 -13.01
N LEU A 68 3.31 2.40 -14.05
CA LEU A 68 3.72 1.00 -13.95
C LEU A 68 5.25 0.97 -13.86
N ALA A 69 5.79 0.52 -12.73
CA ALA A 69 7.22 0.33 -12.54
C ALA A 69 7.47 -0.96 -11.75
N GLY A 70 8.48 -1.75 -12.14
CA GLY A 70 8.76 -3.04 -11.50
C GLY A 70 7.56 -4.01 -11.52
N GLU A 71 6.73 -3.94 -12.56
CA GLU A 71 5.47 -4.68 -12.69
C GLU A 71 4.43 -4.40 -11.57
N ALA A 72 4.42 -3.20 -11.00
CA ALA A 72 3.36 -2.74 -10.10
C ALA A 72 2.81 -1.37 -10.55
N TRP A 73 1.47 -1.23 -10.56
CA TRP A 73 0.83 0.07 -10.74
C TRP A 73 0.82 0.85 -9.41
N SER A 74 1.18 2.13 -9.48
CA SER A 74 0.94 3.13 -8.43
C SER A 74 0.31 4.38 -9.05
N PRO A 75 -0.27 5.30 -8.26
CA PRO A 75 -0.51 6.66 -8.72
C PRO A 75 0.78 7.33 -9.21
N ALA A 76 0.68 8.25 -10.17
CA ALA A 76 1.81 8.97 -10.78
C ALA A 76 1.81 10.48 -10.47
N GLY A 77 1.26 10.86 -9.32
CA GLY A 77 1.00 12.25 -8.94
C GLY A 77 -0.50 12.61 -9.06
N PRO A 78 -0.84 13.90 -9.13
CA PRO A 78 -2.22 14.36 -9.23
C PRO A 78 -2.84 14.05 -10.59
N ASP A 79 -4.15 13.88 -10.58
CA ASP A 79 -4.98 13.76 -11.78
C ASP A 79 -4.73 14.90 -12.77
N SER A 80 -4.84 14.60 -14.07
CA SER A 80 -4.78 15.61 -15.13
C SER A 80 -5.81 16.72 -14.88
N PRO A 81 -5.42 18.00 -14.94
CA PRO A 81 -6.35 19.13 -14.83
C PRO A 81 -7.34 19.23 -16.00
N SER A 82 -7.26 18.32 -16.99
CA SER A 82 -8.16 18.21 -18.13
C SER A 82 -8.57 16.73 -18.34
N PRO A 83 -9.64 16.25 -17.66
CA PRO A 83 -10.25 14.96 -17.96
C PRO A 83 -10.88 15.03 -19.36
N VAL A 84 -10.33 14.27 -20.32
CA VAL A 84 -10.76 14.27 -21.72
C VAL A 84 -10.55 12.90 -22.35
N VAL A 85 -11.40 12.57 -23.33
CA VAL A 85 -11.19 11.42 -24.23
C VAL A 85 -10.42 11.84 -25.47
N GLY A 86 -9.52 10.97 -25.95
CA GLY A 86 -8.81 11.18 -27.23
C GLY A 86 -7.81 12.34 -27.21
N ALA A 87 -7.24 12.69 -26.06
CA ALA A 87 -6.08 13.59 -26.06
C ALA A 87 -4.85 12.90 -26.67
N GLY A 88 -3.98 13.69 -27.29
CA GLY A 88 -2.65 13.24 -27.66
C GLY A 88 -1.75 13.21 -26.44
N TYR A 89 -0.99 12.13 -26.28
CA TYR A 89 0.00 11.98 -25.21
C TYR A 89 1.34 11.54 -25.80
N ALA A 90 2.42 12.20 -25.40
CA ALA A 90 3.77 11.73 -25.69
C ALA A 90 4.77 12.27 -24.67
N PHE A 91 5.76 11.45 -24.32
CA PHE A 91 6.93 11.90 -23.57
C PHE A 91 7.79 12.85 -24.41
N SER A 92 8.31 13.91 -23.77
CA SER A 92 9.39 14.72 -24.34
C SER A 92 10.52 14.92 -23.34
N ILE A 93 11.73 14.68 -23.83
CA ILE A 93 12.98 14.85 -23.09
C ILE A 93 13.33 16.33 -22.88
N ASN A 94 12.91 17.25 -23.77
CA ASN A 94 13.06 18.69 -23.56
C ASN A 94 12.12 19.22 -22.47
N SER A 95 10.94 18.59 -22.29
CA SER A 95 10.10 18.86 -21.11
C SER A 95 10.50 18.04 -19.88
N GLY A 96 11.21 16.93 -20.02
CA GLY A 96 11.47 16.00 -18.91
C GLY A 96 10.16 15.44 -18.34
N GLY A 97 9.18 15.14 -19.19
CA GLY A 97 7.82 14.86 -18.77
C GLY A 97 6.86 14.46 -19.88
N VAL A 98 5.62 14.12 -19.50
CA VAL A 98 4.54 13.77 -20.43
C VAL A 98 3.82 15.03 -20.89
N VAL A 99 3.65 15.19 -22.20
CA VAL A 99 2.85 16.27 -22.79
C VAL A 99 1.49 15.73 -23.21
N GLN A 100 0.42 16.33 -22.69
CA GLN A 100 -0.96 16.13 -23.10
C GLN A 100 -1.39 17.29 -24.01
N PHE A 101 -2.00 16.99 -25.16
CA PHE A 101 -2.61 17.99 -26.04
C PHE A 101 -4.04 17.62 -26.47
N GLY A 102 -4.93 18.59 -26.40
CA GLY A 102 -6.28 18.47 -26.94
C GLY A 102 -7.15 17.46 -26.19
N GLY A 103 -8.05 16.81 -26.92
CA GLY A 103 -9.07 15.90 -26.39
C GLY A 103 -10.47 16.53 -26.33
N GLN A 104 -11.45 15.74 -25.89
CA GLN A 104 -12.85 16.12 -25.77
C GLN A 104 -13.41 15.81 -24.36
N ASP A 105 -14.17 16.75 -23.78
CA ASP A 105 -15.06 16.52 -22.63
C ASP A 105 -16.50 16.87 -23.02
N GLY A 106 -17.44 15.92 -22.86
CA GLY A 106 -18.79 16.04 -23.39
C GLY A 106 -18.79 16.33 -24.89
N ASP A 107 -19.34 17.48 -25.30
CA ASP A 107 -19.29 17.99 -26.69
C ASP A 107 -18.16 19.03 -26.93
N THR A 108 -17.30 19.29 -25.93
CA THR A 108 -16.31 20.37 -25.94
C THR A 108 -14.93 19.84 -26.29
N LEU A 109 -14.39 20.25 -27.44
CA LEU A 109 -12.98 20.03 -27.79
C LEU A 109 -12.09 21.09 -27.13
N THR A 110 -10.90 20.70 -26.67
CA THR A 110 -9.86 21.61 -26.17
C THR A 110 -8.64 21.66 -27.10
N ASN A 111 -7.85 22.72 -27.00
CA ASN A 111 -6.47 22.81 -27.54
C ASN A 111 -5.45 23.19 -26.45
N GLN A 112 -5.81 22.96 -25.18
CA GLN A 112 -4.88 23.16 -24.08
C GLN A 112 -3.71 22.18 -24.22
N THR A 113 -2.52 22.68 -23.89
CA THR A 113 -1.31 21.85 -23.75
C THR A 113 -0.97 21.77 -22.28
N TYR A 114 -0.91 20.57 -21.73
CA TYR A 114 -0.50 20.33 -20.35
C TYR A 114 0.79 19.52 -20.33
N GLN A 115 1.63 19.77 -19.33
CA GLN A 115 2.84 18.97 -19.10
C GLN A 115 2.84 18.43 -17.67
N LEU A 116 3.10 17.12 -17.53
CA LEU A 116 3.36 16.47 -16.24
C LEU A 116 4.87 16.36 -16.04
N ARG A 117 5.39 17.08 -15.03
CA ARG A 117 6.80 17.05 -14.59
C ARG A 117 6.83 17.02 -13.07
N ASP A 118 7.73 16.26 -12.44
CA ASP A 118 7.92 16.23 -10.98
C ASP A 118 6.59 16.09 -10.19
N GLU A 119 5.70 15.22 -10.65
CA GLU A 119 4.34 15.01 -10.10
C GLU A 119 3.47 16.29 -10.06
N ALA A 120 3.67 17.22 -10.98
CA ALA A 120 2.86 18.42 -11.14
C ALA A 120 2.45 18.67 -12.60
N TRP A 121 1.18 19.00 -12.81
CA TRP A 121 0.66 19.43 -14.11
C TRP A 121 0.76 20.95 -14.28
N THR A 122 1.43 21.41 -15.34
CA THR A 122 1.47 22.82 -15.74
C THR A 122 0.69 23.04 -17.05
N LEU A 123 -0.02 24.17 -17.15
CA LEU A 123 -0.71 24.58 -18.38
C LEU A 123 0.25 25.40 -19.25
N GLU A 124 0.70 24.82 -20.35
CA GLU A 124 1.72 25.38 -21.24
C GLU A 124 1.09 25.97 -22.52
N ASN A 125 0.13 26.87 -22.33
CA ASN A 125 -0.41 27.70 -23.41
C ASN A 125 0.60 28.81 -23.75
N GLY A 126 1.66 28.43 -24.49
CA GLY A 126 2.73 29.33 -24.92
C GLY A 126 2.26 30.49 -25.81
N ASN A 127 3.12 31.50 -26.00
CA ASN A 127 2.81 32.73 -26.76
C ASN A 127 2.83 32.56 -28.30
N GLY A 128 2.80 31.32 -28.80
CA GLY A 128 2.87 30.97 -30.23
C GLY A 128 1.49 30.75 -30.88
N PRO A 129 1.43 30.42 -32.18
CA PRO A 129 0.22 29.88 -32.80
C PRO A 129 -0.12 28.54 -32.15
N LEU A 130 -1.36 28.36 -31.70
CA LEU A 130 -1.84 27.09 -31.15
C LEU A 130 -2.54 26.27 -32.25
N PRO A 131 -2.43 24.93 -32.24
CA PRO A 131 -3.29 24.10 -33.08
C PRO A 131 -4.76 24.29 -32.68
N SER A 132 -5.69 24.03 -33.63
CA SER A 132 -7.12 24.12 -33.36
C SER A 132 -7.59 23.06 -32.34
N PRO A 133 -8.67 23.33 -31.56
CA PRO A 133 -9.26 22.34 -30.66
C PRO A 133 -9.66 21.06 -31.40
N ARG A 134 -9.13 19.94 -30.93
CA ARG A 134 -9.18 18.64 -31.63
C ARG A 134 -8.91 17.49 -30.68
N ARG A 135 -9.24 16.29 -31.12
CA ARG A 135 -8.95 15.02 -30.45
C ARG A 135 -8.38 13.99 -31.43
N ASP A 136 -8.06 12.81 -30.93
CA ASP A 136 -7.61 11.63 -31.66
C ASP A 136 -6.37 11.91 -32.53
N VAL A 137 -5.52 12.84 -32.05
CA VAL A 137 -4.26 13.25 -32.68
C VAL A 137 -3.19 12.19 -32.48
N MET A 138 -2.24 12.13 -33.41
CA MET A 138 -1.04 11.33 -33.23
C MET A 138 0.07 12.23 -32.72
N MET A 139 0.74 11.84 -31.63
CA MET A 139 1.92 12.53 -31.10
C MET A 139 3.11 11.57 -30.93
N LEU A 140 4.32 12.06 -31.17
CA LEU A 140 5.57 11.32 -30.93
C LEU A 140 6.71 12.29 -30.60
N GLY A 141 7.48 12.00 -29.54
CA GLY A 141 8.71 12.71 -29.23
C GLY A 141 9.90 12.12 -29.98
N ASP A 142 10.72 12.97 -30.61
CA ASP A 142 12.06 12.58 -31.06
C ASP A 142 13.05 12.79 -29.93
N SER A 143 13.69 11.71 -29.46
CA SER A 143 14.68 11.74 -28.40
C SER A 143 15.99 12.45 -28.79
N ASN A 144 16.25 12.65 -30.09
CA ASN A 144 17.48 13.28 -30.58
C ASN A 144 17.41 14.80 -30.63
N SER A 145 16.29 15.36 -31.11
CA SER A 145 16.04 16.81 -31.11
C SER A 145 15.27 17.31 -29.88
N GLY A 146 14.59 16.40 -29.17
CA GLY A 146 13.66 16.70 -28.09
C GLY A 146 12.37 17.40 -28.54
N LEU A 147 12.15 17.52 -29.86
CA LEU A 147 10.91 18.05 -30.42
C LEU A 147 9.78 17.01 -30.33
N LEU A 148 8.57 17.51 -30.14
CA LEU A 148 7.34 16.73 -30.27
C LEU A 148 6.69 16.99 -31.62
N TYR A 149 6.41 15.91 -32.34
CA TYR A 149 5.66 15.92 -33.59
C TYR A 149 4.20 15.61 -33.30
N MET A 150 3.28 16.41 -33.85
CA MET A 150 1.86 16.10 -33.90
C MET A 150 1.36 16.07 -35.34
N PHE A 151 0.53 15.08 -35.68
CA PHE A 151 -0.16 15.03 -36.97
C PHE A 151 -1.68 14.90 -36.80
N GLY A 152 -2.42 15.67 -37.59
CA GLY A 152 -3.85 15.48 -37.84
C GLY A 152 -4.75 15.52 -36.59
N GLY A 153 -5.54 14.44 -36.41
CA GLY A 153 -6.66 14.36 -35.48
C GLY A 153 -7.97 14.81 -36.11
N ARG A 154 -8.98 15.11 -35.28
CA ARG A 154 -10.31 15.51 -35.72
C ARG A 154 -10.85 16.70 -34.91
N ASP A 155 -11.47 17.65 -35.60
CA ASP A 155 -12.24 18.75 -35.01
C ASP A 155 -13.74 18.67 -35.37
N ALA A 156 -14.50 19.73 -35.04
CA ALA A 156 -15.92 19.85 -35.36
C ALA A 156 -16.23 19.93 -36.87
N ASN A 157 -15.23 20.21 -37.72
CA ASN A 157 -15.38 20.37 -39.16
C ASN A 157 -14.98 19.10 -39.95
N GLY A 158 -14.05 18.30 -39.43
CA GLY A 158 -13.62 17.05 -40.05
C GLY A 158 -12.27 16.54 -39.56
N PHE A 159 -11.70 15.61 -40.33
CA PHE A 159 -10.33 15.15 -40.10
C PHE A 159 -9.32 16.23 -40.51
N LEU A 160 -8.19 16.26 -39.83
CA LEU A 160 -7.11 17.21 -40.05
C LEU A 160 -5.86 16.49 -40.59
N GLY A 161 -5.05 17.20 -41.38
CA GLY A 161 -3.84 16.68 -42.05
C GLY A 161 -2.66 17.65 -41.99
N ASP A 162 -2.69 18.52 -40.99
CA ASP A 162 -1.63 19.46 -40.62
C ASP A 162 -0.55 18.77 -39.77
N THR A 163 0.67 19.28 -39.87
CA THR A 163 1.84 18.80 -39.10
C THR A 163 2.32 19.92 -38.19
N TRP A 164 2.49 19.63 -36.92
CA TRP A 164 2.91 20.59 -35.91
C TRP A 164 4.15 20.11 -35.16
N LEU A 165 5.00 21.07 -34.79
CA LEU A 165 6.14 20.88 -33.89
C LEU A 165 5.87 21.57 -32.57
N TYR A 166 6.27 20.94 -31.47
CA TYR A 166 6.34 21.54 -30.15
C TYR A 166 7.76 21.43 -29.59
N ASP A 167 8.33 22.56 -29.18
CA ASP A 167 9.71 22.66 -28.69
C ASP A 167 9.87 22.46 -27.17
N GLY A 168 8.77 22.13 -26.48
CA GLY A 168 8.68 22.07 -25.02
C GLY A 168 8.09 23.34 -24.37
N ASN A 169 7.84 24.40 -25.16
CA ASN A 169 7.30 25.69 -24.69
C ASN A 169 6.33 26.35 -25.69
N SER A 170 6.41 26.08 -26.99
CA SER A 170 5.56 26.68 -28.02
C SER A 170 5.33 25.77 -29.23
N TRP A 171 4.14 25.87 -29.80
CA TRP A 171 3.74 25.18 -31.02
C TRP A 171 4.12 25.97 -32.27
N SER A 172 4.43 25.26 -33.35
CA SER A 172 4.62 25.83 -34.69
C SER A 172 4.13 24.88 -35.78
N GLU A 173 3.39 25.42 -36.75
CA GLU A 173 2.85 24.65 -37.87
C GLU A 173 3.89 24.51 -38.99
N LEU A 174 4.11 23.29 -39.47
CA LEU A 174 4.93 23.02 -40.65
C LEU A 174 4.10 23.19 -41.92
N THR A 175 4.13 24.41 -42.45
CA THR A 175 3.42 24.80 -43.68
C THR A 175 4.32 24.71 -44.92
N GLY A 176 3.70 24.59 -46.11
CA GLY A 176 4.43 24.61 -47.38
C GLY A 176 5.15 23.32 -47.76
N LEU A 177 4.85 22.21 -47.08
CA LEU A 177 5.37 20.88 -47.40
C LEU A 177 5.01 20.47 -48.84
N ALA A 178 5.98 19.94 -49.60
CA ALA A 178 5.78 19.52 -50.99
C ALA A 178 4.80 18.34 -51.12
N THR A 179 4.75 17.50 -50.10
CA THR A 179 3.89 16.32 -49.94
C THR A 179 3.47 16.21 -48.47
N SER A 180 2.29 15.67 -48.21
CA SER A 180 1.74 15.45 -46.86
C SER A 180 0.78 14.25 -46.88
N PRO A 181 0.63 13.49 -45.78
CA PRO A 181 -0.38 12.45 -45.67
C PRO A 181 -1.80 13.02 -45.79
N PRO A 182 -2.76 12.24 -46.30
CA PRO A 182 -4.19 12.54 -46.15
C PRO A 182 -4.59 12.77 -44.70
N ALA A 183 -5.55 13.69 -44.51
CA ALA A 183 -6.14 14.02 -43.22
C ALA A 183 -6.74 12.78 -42.53
N ARG A 184 -6.43 12.59 -41.25
CA ARG A 184 -6.79 11.39 -40.48
C ARG A 184 -6.72 11.60 -38.97
N ALA A 185 -7.40 10.72 -38.25
CA ALA A 185 -7.30 10.51 -36.81
C ALA A 185 -7.05 9.03 -36.49
N GLU A 186 -6.78 8.71 -35.22
CA GLU A 186 -6.70 7.32 -34.71
C GLU A 186 -5.66 6.43 -35.44
N ALA A 187 -4.67 7.06 -36.09
CA ALA A 187 -3.48 6.41 -36.62
C ALA A 187 -2.45 6.22 -35.49
N ALA A 188 -1.30 5.62 -35.79
CA ALA A 188 -0.20 5.55 -34.84
C ALA A 188 1.10 6.09 -35.47
N MET A 189 2.01 6.58 -34.62
CA MET A 189 3.34 7.05 -35.00
C MET A 189 4.43 6.37 -34.16
N ALA A 190 5.54 6.02 -34.78
CA ALA A 190 6.72 5.45 -34.13
C ALA A 190 8.01 5.88 -34.84
N TRP A 191 9.14 5.76 -34.18
CA TRP A 191 10.44 6.17 -34.72
C TRP A 191 11.20 4.99 -35.33
N ASP A 192 11.62 5.11 -36.58
CA ASP A 192 12.46 4.14 -37.28
C ASP A 192 13.92 4.51 -37.05
N ASP A 193 14.53 3.96 -35.98
CA ASP A 193 15.92 4.20 -35.61
C ASP A 193 16.89 3.90 -36.77
N THR A 194 16.65 2.79 -37.48
CA THR A 194 17.49 2.30 -38.58
C THR A 194 17.60 3.31 -39.72
N ASN A 195 16.54 4.05 -40.01
CA ASN A 195 16.51 5.06 -41.08
C ASN A 195 16.40 6.51 -40.58
N SER A 196 16.40 6.73 -39.26
CA SER A 196 16.29 8.03 -38.57
C SER A 196 15.13 8.90 -39.07
N ARG A 197 13.91 8.34 -38.99
CA ARG A 197 12.68 8.97 -39.49
C ARG A 197 11.46 8.59 -38.65
N LEU A 198 10.48 9.48 -38.56
CA LEU A 198 9.17 9.15 -37.99
C LEU A 198 8.35 8.38 -39.03
N ILE A 199 7.65 7.33 -38.60
CA ILE A 199 6.69 6.55 -39.39
C ILE A 199 5.28 6.84 -38.89
N LEU A 200 4.38 7.21 -39.79
CA LEU A 200 2.93 7.30 -39.57
C LEU A 200 2.25 6.17 -40.36
N PHE A 201 1.34 5.42 -39.72
CA PHE A 201 0.62 4.34 -40.37
C PHE A 201 -0.86 4.30 -39.98
N GLY A 202 -1.71 3.96 -40.96
CA GLY A 202 -3.13 3.66 -40.75
C GLY A 202 -3.96 4.88 -40.34
N GLY A 203 -4.93 4.64 -39.46
CA GLY A 203 -5.94 5.60 -39.01
C GLY A 203 -7.23 5.56 -39.82
N ILE A 204 -8.09 6.54 -39.55
CA ILE A 204 -9.37 6.75 -40.25
C ILE A 204 -9.43 8.18 -40.78
N GLY A 205 -9.92 8.34 -42.01
CA GLY A 205 -10.10 9.65 -42.66
C GLY A 205 -11.35 9.67 -43.55
N ASP A 206 -11.49 10.69 -44.40
CA ASP A 206 -12.67 10.86 -45.26
C ASP A 206 -12.90 9.68 -46.24
N ALA A 207 -11.85 8.91 -46.54
CA ALA A 207 -11.90 7.73 -47.40
C ALA A 207 -12.22 6.42 -46.65
N GLY A 208 -12.47 6.47 -45.34
CA GLY A 208 -12.63 5.30 -44.47
C GLY A 208 -11.33 4.87 -43.78
N VAL A 209 -11.20 3.57 -43.52
CA VAL A 209 -10.03 2.99 -42.86
C VAL A 209 -8.81 3.05 -43.78
N LEU A 210 -7.71 3.59 -43.27
CA LEU A 210 -6.48 3.82 -44.01
C LEU A 210 -5.46 2.70 -43.74
N GLY A 211 -4.63 2.43 -44.75
CA GLY A 211 -3.53 1.45 -44.70
C GLY A 211 -2.31 1.91 -45.49
N ASP A 212 -2.24 3.21 -45.79
CA ASP A 212 -1.04 3.84 -46.29
C ASP A 212 -0.07 4.17 -45.13
N ALA A 213 1.21 4.23 -45.46
CA ALA A 213 2.27 4.58 -44.54
C ALA A 213 3.08 5.76 -45.07
N TRP A 214 3.57 6.60 -44.17
CA TRP A 214 4.31 7.81 -44.49
C TRP A 214 5.53 7.94 -43.58
N ALA A 215 6.66 8.32 -44.17
CA ALA A 215 7.88 8.66 -43.46
C ALA A 215 8.03 10.19 -43.40
N PHE A 216 8.38 10.72 -42.22
CA PHE A 216 8.78 12.11 -42.07
C PHE A 216 10.27 12.20 -41.72
N SER A 217 11.01 12.97 -42.52
CA SER A 217 12.44 13.27 -42.28
C SER A 217 12.81 14.57 -42.99
N ASN A 218 13.79 15.33 -42.48
CA ASN A 218 14.27 16.56 -43.11
C ASN A 218 13.18 17.60 -43.45
N ASN A 219 12.12 17.67 -42.64
CA ASN A 219 10.92 18.48 -42.87
C ASN A 219 10.14 18.16 -44.16
N GLU A 220 10.17 16.90 -44.63
CA GLU A 220 9.35 16.42 -45.74
C GLU A 220 8.67 15.08 -45.41
N TRP A 221 7.40 14.93 -45.83
CA TRP A 221 6.68 13.66 -45.80
C TRP A 221 6.85 12.90 -47.12
N THR A 222 7.22 11.62 -47.06
CA THR A 222 7.30 10.72 -48.21
C THR A 222 6.41 9.50 -47.98
N GLN A 223 5.52 9.18 -48.93
CA GLN A 223 4.70 7.96 -48.85
C GLN A 223 5.56 6.72 -49.03
N ILE A 224 5.46 5.78 -48.10
CA ILE A 224 6.20 4.52 -48.13
C ILE A 224 5.42 3.51 -48.99
N GLN A 225 6.10 2.89 -49.96
CA GLN A 225 5.50 1.97 -50.95
C GLN A 225 5.74 0.48 -50.61
N THR A 226 6.30 0.17 -49.43
CA THR A 226 6.45 -1.21 -48.96
C THR A 226 5.12 -1.77 -48.47
N ALA A 227 5.00 -3.09 -48.40
CA ALA A 227 3.84 -3.73 -47.77
C ALA A 227 3.87 -3.46 -46.26
N PHE A 228 2.79 -2.86 -45.75
CA PHE A 228 2.49 -2.71 -44.33
C PHE A 228 1.42 -3.75 -43.92
N PRO A 229 1.14 -3.92 -42.61
CA PRO A 229 0.00 -4.68 -42.12
C PRO A 229 -1.34 -4.20 -42.71
N ALA A 230 -2.42 -4.97 -42.52
CA ALA A 230 -3.74 -4.61 -43.04
C ALA A 230 -4.19 -3.19 -42.57
N PRO A 231 -4.95 -2.42 -43.40
CA PRO A 231 -5.54 -1.13 -43.02
C PRO A 231 -6.23 -1.20 -41.67
N ARG A 232 -6.03 -0.20 -40.80
CA ARG A 232 -6.52 -0.22 -39.41
C ARG A 232 -6.50 1.15 -38.75
N TYR A 233 -7.35 1.34 -37.74
CA TYR A 233 -7.36 2.49 -36.83
C TYR A 233 -7.41 2.04 -35.36
N GLY A 234 -7.12 2.94 -34.42
CA GLY A 234 -7.17 2.66 -32.97
C GLY A 234 -6.18 1.58 -32.52
N HIS A 235 -5.08 1.41 -33.24
CA HIS A 235 -4.04 0.40 -33.02
C HIS A 235 -2.86 1.00 -32.25
N GLY A 236 -2.07 0.14 -31.59
CA GLY A 236 -0.82 0.54 -30.96
C GLY A 236 0.34 0.41 -31.94
N MET A 237 1.24 1.40 -31.98
CA MET A 237 2.54 1.28 -32.64
C MET A 237 3.61 2.00 -31.80
N THR A 238 4.75 1.38 -31.56
CA THR A 238 5.84 1.99 -30.77
C THR A 238 7.22 1.40 -31.10
N THR A 239 8.29 2.05 -30.65
CA THR A 239 9.67 1.65 -30.92
C THR A 239 10.32 1.06 -29.67
N LEU A 240 10.96 -0.11 -29.81
CA LEU A 240 11.76 -0.73 -28.76
C LEU A 240 12.89 -1.56 -29.38
N GLY A 241 14.09 -1.50 -28.78
CA GLY A 241 15.23 -2.32 -29.24
C GLY A 241 15.65 -2.09 -30.70
N GLY A 242 15.45 -0.88 -31.24
CA GLY A 242 15.73 -0.56 -32.65
C GLY A 242 14.74 -1.16 -33.65
N SER A 243 13.55 -1.57 -33.21
CA SER A 243 12.47 -2.09 -34.06
C SER A 243 11.15 -1.39 -33.74
N ILE A 244 10.29 -1.23 -34.75
CA ILE A 244 8.91 -0.76 -34.52
C ILE A 244 8.03 -2.00 -34.34
N PHE A 245 7.20 -1.98 -33.30
CA PHE A 245 6.18 -2.99 -33.04
C PHE A 245 4.79 -2.40 -33.24
N LEU A 246 3.87 -3.20 -33.77
CA LEU A 246 2.48 -2.83 -34.02
C LEU A 246 1.56 -3.95 -33.53
N PHE A 247 0.47 -3.58 -32.84
CA PHE A 247 -0.53 -4.53 -32.36
C PHE A 247 -1.96 -4.06 -32.67
N GLY A 248 -2.84 -5.00 -32.99
CA GLY A 248 -4.30 -4.85 -32.90
C GLY A 248 -4.93 -3.69 -33.68
N GLY A 249 -5.99 -3.10 -33.11
CA GLY A 249 -6.82 -2.05 -33.72
C GLY A 249 -8.12 -2.59 -34.34
N GLN A 250 -8.70 -1.84 -35.26
CA GLN A 250 -9.91 -2.22 -35.99
C GLN A 250 -9.82 -1.91 -37.49
N ASN A 251 -10.46 -2.75 -38.31
CA ASN A 251 -10.74 -2.51 -39.72
C ASN A 251 -12.21 -2.81 -40.08
N ASP A 252 -12.54 -2.76 -41.37
CA ASP A 252 -13.91 -3.01 -41.88
C ASP A 252 -14.44 -4.44 -41.60
N ALA A 253 -13.57 -5.39 -41.28
CA ALA A 253 -13.94 -6.77 -40.90
C ALA A 253 -14.11 -6.96 -39.38
N GLY A 254 -13.65 -6.01 -38.55
CA GLY A 254 -13.77 -6.03 -37.10
C GLY A 254 -12.47 -5.69 -36.35
N LEU A 255 -12.46 -6.01 -35.06
CA LEU A 255 -11.29 -5.89 -34.19
C LEU A 255 -10.18 -6.85 -34.65
N ILE A 256 -8.92 -6.45 -34.41
CA ILE A 256 -7.72 -7.19 -34.82
C ILE A 256 -6.86 -7.49 -33.59
N HIS A 257 -6.07 -8.57 -33.63
CA HIS A 257 -5.11 -8.98 -32.59
C HIS A 257 -3.76 -9.44 -33.17
N ASP A 258 -3.50 -9.16 -34.44
CA ASP A 258 -2.21 -9.48 -35.04
C ASP A 258 -1.12 -8.59 -34.45
N PHE A 259 0.08 -9.16 -34.37
CA PHE A 259 1.26 -8.52 -33.80
C PHE A 259 2.36 -8.52 -34.85
N HIS A 260 2.97 -7.36 -35.12
CA HIS A 260 3.95 -7.18 -36.18
C HIS A 260 5.20 -6.46 -35.68
N ARG A 261 6.33 -6.81 -36.27
CA ARG A 261 7.62 -6.14 -36.06
C ARG A 261 8.19 -5.63 -37.40
N PHE A 262 8.77 -4.44 -37.37
CA PHE A 262 9.51 -3.83 -38.47
C PHE A 262 10.99 -3.71 -38.11
N ASP A 263 11.87 -4.18 -38.99
CA ASP A 263 13.33 -4.20 -38.80
C ASP A 263 14.06 -3.00 -39.46
N GLY A 264 13.31 -1.97 -39.86
CA GLY A 264 13.81 -0.86 -40.68
C GLY A 264 13.66 -1.10 -42.20
N THR A 265 13.37 -2.33 -42.63
CA THR A 265 13.26 -2.72 -44.05
C THR A 265 11.94 -3.41 -44.39
N VAL A 266 11.53 -4.41 -43.61
CA VAL A 266 10.35 -5.25 -43.84
C VAL A 266 9.52 -5.42 -42.57
N TRP A 267 8.20 -5.55 -42.75
CA TRP A 267 7.28 -5.98 -41.70
C TRP A 267 7.19 -7.51 -41.67
N ALA A 268 7.22 -8.07 -40.47
CA ALA A 268 6.98 -9.48 -40.21
C ALA A 268 5.90 -9.64 -39.13
N GLU A 269 4.93 -10.52 -39.39
CA GLU A 269 3.95 -10.94 -38.40
C GLU A 269 4.62 -11.88 -37.38
N LEU A 270 4.40 -11.61 -36.10
CA LEU A 270 4.86 -12.40 -34.98
C LEU A 270 3.69 -13.21 -34.43
N THR A 271 3.94 -14.46 -34.06
CA THR A 271 2.92 -15.37 -33.51
C THR A 271 3.37 -16.00 -32.18
N PRO A 272 3.52 -15.22 -31.09
CA PRO A 272 3.78 -15.77 -29.76
C PRO A 272 2.66 -16.71 -29.31
N ALA A 273 2.97 -17.62 -28.37
CA ALA A 273 2.04 -18.68 -27.94
C ALA A 273 0.80 -18.14 -27.21
N GLU A 274 0.99 -17.13 -26.38
CA GLU A 274 -0.06 -16.30 -25.78
C GLU A 274 -0.03 -14.92 -26.43
N MET A 275 -1.18 -14.25 -26.52
CA MET A 275 -1.30 -12.87 -27.03
C MET A 275 -2.49 -12.16 -26.37
N PRO A 276 -2.47 -10.83 -26.25
CA PRO A 276 -3.64 -10.08 -25.81
C PRO A 276 -4.82 -10.31 -26.77
N PRO A 277 -6.08 -10.38 -26.30
CA PRO A 277 -7.23 -10.49 -27.18
C PRO A 277 -7.44 -9.23 -28.03
N GLN A 278 -8.18 -9.41 -29.15
CA GLN A 278 -8.49 -8.37 -30.14
C GLN A 278 -9.15 -7.14 -29.50
N ARG A 279 -8.63 -5.96 -29.84
CA ARG A 279 -9.01 -4.70 -29.18
C ARG A 279 -8.57 -3.48 -29.98
N ARG A 280 -9.16 -2.33 -29.66
CA ARG A 280 -8.74 -1.00 -30.13
C ARG A 280 -8.64 -0.02 -28.95
N HIS A 281 -8.06 1.16 -29.19
CA HIS A 281 -8.01 2.29 -28.24
C HIS A 281 -7.36 1.94 -26.89
N PHE A 282 -6.38 1.06 -26.90
CA PHE A 282 -5.55 0.69 -25.74
C PHE A 282 -4.29 1.55 -25.68
N GLY A 283 -3.68 1.63 -24.50
CA GLY A 283 -2.35 2.23 -24.36
C GLY A 283 -1.27 1.25 -24.81
N PHE A 284 -0.28 1.71 -25.57
CA PHE A 284 0.85 0.89 -26.00
C PHE A 284 2.16 1.68 -26.02
N ALA A 285 3.10 1.31 -25.15
CA ALA A 285 4.33 2.08 -24.92
C ALA A 285 5.52 1.17 -24.58
N PRO A 286 6.76 1.63 -24.75
CA PRO A 286 7.95 0.92 -24.31
C PRO A 286 8.28 1.27 -22.86
N ASP A 287 8.57 0.26 -22.05
CA ASP A 287 9.33 0.37 -20.82
C ASP A 287 10.81 0.12 -21.17
N LEU A 288 11.65 1.15 -21.07
CA LEU A 288 13.05 1.09 -21.50
C LEU A 288 13.96 0.33 -20.53
N SER A 289 13.49 0.06 -19.31
CA SER A 289 14.23 -0.69 -18.30
C SER A 289 13.27 -1.55 -17.47
N PRO A 290 12.89 -2.75 -17.98
CA PRO A 290 13.84 -3.72 -18.54
C PRO A 290 13.64 -4.07 -20.04
N ASN A 291 13.36 -3.10 -20.92
CA ASN A 291 13.09 -3.30 -22.36
C ASN A 291 11.87 -4.22 -22.62
N MET A 292 10.69 -3.74 -22.24
CA MET A 292 9.41 -4.41 -22.48
C MET A 292 8.48 -3.52 -23.31
N LEU A 293 7.58 -4.13 -24.09
CA LEU A 293 6.39 -3.42 -24.57
C LEU A 293 5.29 -3.59 -23.52
N VAL A 294 4.65 -2.50 -23.11
CA VAL A 294 3.51 -2.51 -22.20
C VAL A 294 2.26 -2.17 -22.99
N LEU A 295 1.23 -3.02 -22.85
CA LEU A 295 -0.12 -2.77 -23.32
C LEU A 295 -1.04 -2.65 -22.10
N TYR A 296 -1.94 -1.67 -22.12
CA TYR A 296 -2.95 -1.51 -21.07
C TYR A 296 -4.35 -1.22 -21.64
N GLY A 297 -5.34 -1.99 -21.18
CA GLY A 297 -6.76 -1.72 -21.37
C GLY A 297 -7.22 -1.68 -22.83
N GLY A 298 -8.01 -0.67 -23.18
CA GLY A 298 -8.68 -0.55 -24.47
C GLY A 298 -10.11 -1.10 -24.44
N GLU A 299 -10.68 -1.36 -25.62
CA GLU A 299 -12.06 -1.83 -25.75
C GLU A 299 -12.25 -2.95 -26.77
N THR A 300 -13.29 -3.73 -26.50
CA THR A 300 -13.81 -4.84 -27.29
C THR A 300 -15.31 -4.64 -27.54
N ASP A 301 -15.93 -5.48 -28.38
CA ASP A 301 -17.39 -5.53 -28.53
C ASP A 301 -18.14 -5.87 -27.21
N ALA A 302 -17.43 -6.38 -26.19
CA ALA A 302 -17.97 -6.70 -24.86
C ALA A 302 -17.80 -5.56 -23.83
N GLY A 303 -17.02 -4.51 -24.14
CA GLY A 303 -16.73 -3.39 -23.24
C GLY A 303 -15.25 -3.04 -23.12
N THR A 304 -14.94 -2.14 -22.19
CA THR A 304 -13.57 -1.71 -21.85
C THR A 304 -12.83 -2.78 -21.05
N LEU A 305 -11.49 -2.75 -21.10
CA LEU A 305 -10.60 -3.69 -20.43
C LEU A 305 -9.67 -2.98 -19.44
N SER A 306 -9.19 -3.70 -18.41
CA SER A 306 -8.22 -3.25 -17.40
C SER A 306 -6.95 -4.12 -17.33
N ASP A 307 -6.83 -5.09 -18.24
CA ASP A 307 -5.70 -6.00 -18.28
C ASP A 307 -4.43 -5.27 -18.71
N THR A 308 -3.31 -5.67 -18.13
CA THR A 308 -1.98 -5.17 -18.48
C THR A 308 -1.21 -6.33 -19.08
N TRP A 309 -0.66 -6.16 -20.28
CA TRP A 309 0.14 -7.17 -20.95
C TRP A 309 1.55 -6.64 -21.17
N VAL A 310 2.55 -7.51 -20.97
CA VAL A 310 3.95 -7.22 -21.31
C VAL A 310 4.49 -8.19 -22.34
N TYR A 311 5.28 -7.67 -23.26
CA TYR A 311 6.09 -8.46 -24.20
C TYR A 311 7.57 -8.16 -23.93
N THR A 312 8.37 -9.19 -23.70
CA THR A 312 9.81 -9.04 -23.43
C THR A 312 10.63 -9.43 -24.66
N LEU A 313 11.62 -8.60 -25.02
CA LEU A 313 12.44 -8.87 -26.21
C LEU A 313 13.36 -10.09 -26.05
N ASP A 314 13.71 -10.47 -24.82
CA ASP A 314 14.64 -11.58 -24.54
C ASP A 314 13.99 -12.97 -24.73
N THR A 315 12.69 -13.11 -24.50
CA THR A 315 11.96 -14.38 -24.69
C THR A 315 11.07 -14.40 -25.92
N GLU A 316 10.73 -13.23 -26.48
CA GLU A 316 9.74 -13.06 -27.55
C GLU A 316 8.33 -13.58 -27.16
N GLU A 317 8.00 -13.52 -25.87
CA GLU A 317 6.71 -13.96 -25.31
C GLU A 317 5.88 -12.79 -24.75
N TRP A 318 4.57 -12.87 -24.94
CA TRP A 318 3.59 -12.06 -24.20
C TRP A 318 3.22 -12.73 -22.88
N ARG A 319 2.95 -11.90 -21.87
CA ARG A 319 2.41 -12.30 -20.58
C ARG A 319 1.38 -11.28 -20.11
N GLU A 320 0.22 -11.73 -19.66
CA GLU A 320 -0.68 -10.91 -18.86
C GLU A 320 -0.06 -10.70 -17.47
N LEU A 321 0.10 -9.44 -17.06
CA LEU A 321 0.44 -9.11 -15.68
C LEU A 321 -0.84 -9.22 -14.84
N VAL A 322 -0.90 -10.26 -14.01
CA VAL A 322 -1.93 -10.38 -12.95
C VAL A 322 -1.52 -9.48 -11.80
N LEU A 323 -1.98 -8.23 -11.85
CA LEU A 323 -1.49 -7.16 -10.97
C LEU A 323 -2.27 -7.08 -9.65
N SER A 324 -1.59 -7.49 -8.57
CA SER A 324 -1.89 -7.03 -7.22
C SER A 324 -0.88 -5.92 -6.89
N PRO A 325 -1.30 -4.64 -6.72
CA PRO A 325 -0.41 -3.57 -6.27
C PRO A 325 0.15 -3.94 -4.89
N VAL A 326 1.45 -4.16 -4.78
CA VAL A 326 2.10 -4.39 -3.47
C VAL A 326 2.80 -3.11 -3.05
N HIS A 327 2.14 -2.31 -2.23
CA HIS A 327 2.74 -1.13 -1.61
C HIS A 327 3.53 -1.54 -0.38
N VAL A 328 4.81 -1.16 -0.30
CA VAL A 328 5.66 -1.41 0.88
C VAL A 328 5.87 -0.10 1.62
N ILE A 329 5.34 -0.01 2.84
CA ILE A 329 5.57 1.12 3.74
C ILE A 329 6.99 0.97 4.31
N ASP A 330 7.89 1.93 4.02
CA ASP A 330 9.16 1.99 4.75
C ASP A 330 8.92 2.42 6.20
N MET A 331 9.64 1.75 7.11
CA MET A 331 9.62 1.94 8.56
C MET A 331 11.00 2.41 9.08
N SER A 332 11.87 2.88 8.18
CA SER A 332 13.26 3.25 8.52
C SER A 332 13.37 4.49 9.40
N GLU A 333 12.40 5.42 9.31
CA GLU A 333 12.30 6.61 10.15
C GLU A 333 11.45 6.38 11.42
N ASP A 334 10.48 5.46 11.36
CA ASP A 334 9.55 5.10 12.46
C ASP A 334 10.14 4.03 13.38
N ALA A 335 11.20 4.41 14.10
CA ALA A 335 12.04 3.50 14.89
C ALA A 335 11.37 2.80 16.08
N ASP A 336 10.12 3.13 16.43
CA ASP A 336 9.31 2.49 17.47
C ASP A 336 8.16 1.63 16.90
N GLY A 337 8.00 1.58 15.57
CA GLY A 337 6.94 0.83 14.88
C GLY A 337 5.55 1.50 14.93
N VAL A 338 5.44 2.75 15.39
CA VAL A 338 4.15 3.44 15.56
C VAL A 338 3.88 4.42 14.40
N LEU A 339 2.81 4.15 13.65
CA LEU A 339 2.36 4.93 12.51
C LEU A 339 1.12 5.75 12.87
N HIS A 340 1.16 7.05 12.59
CA HIS A 340 0.08 7.99 12.87
C HIS A 340 -0.63 8.42 11.58
N TYR A 341 -1.96 8.30 11.51
CA TYR A 341 -2.74 8.77 10.37
C TYR A 341 -4.05 9.48 10.79
N GLY A 342 -4.63 10.26 9.88
CA GLY A 342 -6.03 10.69 9.93
C GLY A 342 -6.95 9.52 9.58
N ALA A 343 -6.83 8.99 8.36
CA ALA A 343 -7.45 7.74 7.94
C ALA A 343 -6.44 6.81 7.27
N PHE A 344 -6.76 5.51 7.30
CA PHE A 344 -5.97 4.45 6.66
C PHE A 344 -6.88 3.61 5.77
N VAL A 345 -6.65 3.62 4.46
CA VAL A 345 -7.54 3.02 3.47
C VAL A 345 -6.76 2.13 2.49
N ILE A 346 -7.07 0.84 2.48
CA ILE A 346 -6.60 -0.12 1.47
C ILE A 346 -7.79 -0.46 0.58
N GLU A 347 -7.71 -0.15 -0.72
CA GLU A 347 -8.76 -0.48 -1.66
C GLU A 347 -8.72 -1.94 -2.11
N SER A 348 -9.85 -2.44 -2.62
CA SER A 348 -9.95 -3.80 -3.12
C SER A 348 -8.95 -4.07 -4.24
N GLY A 349 -8.28 -5.22 -4.17
CA GLY A 349 -7.17 -5.60 -5.06
C GLY A 349 -5.80 -5.06 -4.64
N ALA A 350 -5.71 -3.95 -3.90
CA ALA A 350 -4.44 -3.45 -3.38
C ALA A 350 -3.91 -4.34 -2.24
N THR A 351 -2.59 -4.43 -2.08
CA THR A 351 -1.88 -5.15 -1.01
C THR A 351 -0.89 -4.21 -0.33
N VAL A 352 -0.90 -4.15 1.00
CA VAL A 352 0.06 -3.37 1.80
C VAL A 352 0.97 -4.29 2.59
N ARG A 353 2.28 -4.05 2.51
CA ARG A 353 3.34 -4.67 3.31
C ARG A 353 4.16 -3.58 4.01
N PHE A 354 5.06 -3.99 4.90
CA PHE A 354 5.94 -3.08 5.63
C PHE A 354 7.39 -3.55 5.52
N GLN A 355 8.31 -2.60 5.36
CA GLN A 355 9.72 -2.84 5.62
C GLN A 355 9.91 -3.12 7.11
N ARG A 356 10.89 -3.96 7.46
CA ARG A 356 11.19 -4.27 8.85
C ARG A 356 12.07 -3.17 9.46
N THR A 357 11.75 -2.71 10.66
CA THR A 357 12.66 -1.84 11.44
C THR A 357 13.96 -2.59 11.75
N ALA A 358 14.98 -1.88 12.24
CA ALA A 358 16.26 -2.49 12.61
C ALA A 358 16.14 -3.60 13.68
N ASN A 359 15.11 -3.56 14.54
CA ASN A 359 14.84 -4.61 15.54
C ASN A 359 13.68 -5.55 15.15
N ASN A 360 13.07 -5.34 13.97
CA ASN A 360 11.83 -5.98 13.53
C ASN A 360 10.65 -5.81 14.50
N ASP A 361 10.40 -4.56 14.92
CA ASP A 361 9.38 -4.22 15.91
C ASP A 361 7.94 -4.45 15.38
N PRO A 362 6.96 -4.77 16.25
CA PRO A 362 5.56 -4.85 15.88
C PRO A 362 4.99 -3.51 15.39
N ILE A 363 4.08 -3.57 14.41
CA ILE A 363 3.45 -2.37 13.85
C ILE A 363 2.26 -1.94 14.72
N THR A 364 2.15 -0.64 14.99
CA THR A 364 0.96 -0.02 15.58
C THR A 364 0.47 1.11 14.70
N ILE A 365 -0.72 0.98 14.10
CA ILE A 365 -1.38 2.03 13.34
C ILE A 365 -2.37 2.76 14.25
N LEU A 366 -2.22 4.07 14.38
CA LEU A 366 -3.08 4.95 15.18
C LEU A 366 -3.82 5.94 14.25
N THR A 367 -5.15 5.83 14.17
CA THR A 367 -5.97 6.72 13.33
C THR A 367 -6.92 7.62 14.13
N VAL A 368 -6.90 8.92 13.86
CA VAL A 368 -7.87 9.88 14.43
C VAL A 368 -9.22 9.90 13.71
N GLY A 369 -9.33 9.20 12.58
CA GLY A 369 -10.54 8.92 11.81
C GLY A 369 -10.75 7.41 11.62
N GLY A 370 -11.42 7.03 10.53
CA GLY A 370 -11.76 5.64 10.22
C GLY A 370 -10.65 4.86 9.51
N VAL A 371 -10.77 3.53 9.56
CA VAL A 371 -9.93 2.58 8.82
C VAL A 371 -10.80 1.77 7.89
N ARG A 372 -10.40 1.63 6.62
CA ARG A 372 -11.08 0.79 5.63
C ARG A 372 -10.07 -0.16 4.99
N ILE A 373 -10.33 -1.47 5.06
CA ILE A 373 -9.49 -2.50 4.46
C ILE A 373 -10.41 -3.31 3.54
N ASP A 374 -10.41 -2.95 2.26
CA ASP A 374 -11.14 -3.64 1.19
C ASP A 374 -10.19 -4.51 0.34
N GLY A 375 -8.88 -4.26 0.42
CA GLY A 375 -7.80 -5.11 -0.10
C GLY A 375 -7.04 -5.86 1.00
N THR A 376 -5.78 -6.19 0.75
CA THR A 376 -4.95 -7.06 1.61
C THR A 376 -3.96 -6.25 2.47
N LEU A 377 -3.87 -6.57 3.76
CA LEU A 377 -2.85 -6.08 4.69
C LEU A 377 -1.96 -7.25 5.13
N GLU A 378 -0.72 -7.28 4.67
CA GLU A 378 0.16 -8.45 4.68
C GLU A 378 1.40 -8.23 5.56
N VAL A 379 1.49 -8.99 6.64
CA VAL A 379 2.63 -9.02 7.58
C VAL A 379 3.10 -10.46 7.87
N SER A 380 2.82 -11.43 7.00
CA SER A 380 3.19 -12.85 7.19
C SER A 380 4.70 -13.11 7.14
N GLY A 381 5.12 -14.21 7.76
CA GLY A 381 6.47 -14.75 7.67
C GLY A 381 6.70 -15.55 6.39
N SER A 382 7.93 -15.51 5.86
CA SER A 382 8.30 -16.21 4.64
C SER A 382 8.56 -17.71 4.85
N ASP A 383 8.45 -18.50 3.79
CA ASP A 383 8.74 -19.93 3.81
C ASP A 383 10.26 -20.22 3.92
N GLY A 384 10.57 -21.34 4.56
CA GLY A 384 11.91 -21.90 4.65
C GLY A 384 12.50 -22.21 3.28
N VAL A 385 13.81 -21.97 3.13
CA VAL A 385 14.52 -22.18 1.88
C VAL A 385 15.27 -23.51 1.90
N VAL A 386 15.23 -24.27 0.80
CA VAL A 386 16.05 -25.48 0.63
C VAL A 386 17.51 -25.08 0.38
N GLY A 387 18.45 -25.61 1.16
CA GLY A 387 19.81 -25.07 1.21
C GLY A 387 20.64 -25.25 -0.07
N SER A 388 21.09 -24.12 -0.65
CA SER A 388 22.42 -24.05 -1.26
C SER A 388 23.49 -24.00 -0.15
N ALA A 389 24.78 -24.09 -0.49
CA ALA A 389 25.88 -24.31 0.47
C ALA A 389 26.02 -23.28 1.63
N ALA A 390 25.32 -22.14 1.57
CA ALA A 390 25.27 -21.13 2.61
C ALA A 390 24.07 -21.25 3.58
N GLY A 391 23.07 -22.10 3.33
CA GLY A 391 21.92 -22.34 4.22
C GLY A 391 21.08 -21.08 4.51
N GLY A 392 19.98 -20.89 3.78
CA GLY A 392 19.08 -19.75 3.98
C GLY A 392 18.24 -19.87 5.27
N GLU A 393 18.00 -18.72 5.89
CA GLU A 393 17.05 -18.54 7.00
C GLU A 393 15.78 -17.88 6.44
N ALA A 394 14.61 -18.27 6.92
CA ALA A 394 13.36 -17.62 6.51
C ALA A 394 13.22 -16.27 7.21
N ALA A 395 12.94 -15.22 6.44
CA ALA A 395 12.63 -13.91 6.97
C ALA A 395 11.31 -13.94 7.77
N PRO A 396 11.27 -13.38 8.98
CA PRO A 396 10.03 -13.15 9.72
C PRO A 396 9.16 -12.09 9.05
N GLY A 397 7.87 -12.11 9.37
CA GLY A 397 6.99 -10.97 9.17
C GLY A 397 7.36 -9.82 10.12
N THR A 398 6.84 -8.62 9.87
CA THR A 398 7.15 -7.44 10.69
C THR A 398 6.60 -7.59 12.11
N GLY A 399 7.45 -7.58 13.13
CA GLY A 399 7.09 -7.95 14.52
C GLY A 399 7.26 -9.43 14.89
N GLY A 400 7.63 -10.31 13.95
CA GLY A 400 7.84 -11.76 14.14
C GLY A 400 9.30 -12.19 14.31
N TYR A 401 9.53 -13.48 14.54
CA TYR A 401 10.88 -14.04 14.79
C TYR A 401 11.41 -14.96 13.67
N GLN A 402 12.73 -14.93 13.47
CA GLN A 402 13.42 -15.51 12.32
C GLN A 402 13.43 -17.04 12.31
N GLY A 403 13.29 -17.63 11.12
CA GLY A 403 13.34 -19.08 10.92
C GLY A 403 14.76 -19.64 11.00
N GLY A 404 14.92 -20.80 11.64
CA GLY A 404 16.20 -21.45 11.88
C GLY A 404 16.88 -21.98 10.62
N ARG A 405 18.21 -21.96 10.61
CA ARG A 405 19.06 -22.29 9.47
C ARG A 405 19.23 -23.79 9.29
N ALA A 406 19.17 -24.25 8.04
CA ALA A 406 19.45 -25.63 7.66
C ALA A 406 20.90 -26.07 8.01
N ALA A 407 21.08 -27.36 8.36
CA ALA A 407 22.42 -27.94 8.43
C ALA A 407 22.98 -28.27 7.03
N GLY A 408 24.28 -28.05 6.89
CA GLY A 408 25.08 -28.37 5.72
C GLY A 408 26.54 -28.52 6.13
N ALA A 409 27.41 -27.59 5.72
CA ALA A 409 28.77 -27.49 6.28
C ALA A 409 28.80 -26.91 7.72
N SER A 410 27.68 -26.40 8.21
CA SER A 410 27.47 -25.94 9.60
C SER A 410 26.30 -26.68 10.25
N PRO A 411 26.22 -26.76 11.60
CA PRO A 411 25.05 -27.28 12.30
C PRO A 411 23.78 -26.46 12.00
N ALA A 412 22.61 -27.10 12.08
CA ALA A 412 21.33 -26.39 12.04
C ALA A 412 21.16 -25.50 13.28
N THR A 413 20.43 -24.39 13.13
CA THR A 413 20.02 -23.52 14.25
C THR A 413 18.54 -23.69 14.55
N GLY A 414 18.17 -23.39 15.80
CA GLY A 414 16.76 -23.23 16.14
C GLY A 414 16.19 -21.97 15.48
N GLY A 415 14.87 -21.90 15.36
CA GLY A 415 14.19 -20.64 15.06
C GLY A 415 14.16 -19.75 16.29
N ASP A 416 14.09 -18.45 16.06
CA ASP A 416 14.07 -17.45 17.12
C ASP A 416 12.66 -17.28 17.73
N GLY A 417 12.61 -16.50 18.81
CA GLY A 417 11.40 -16.21 19.56
C GLY A 417 11.19 -17.14 20.76
N PRO A 418 10.35 -16.76 21.73
CA PRO A 418 10.25 -17.51 22.99
C PRO A 418 9.62 -18.91 22.83
N GLY A 419 8.93 -19.16 21.70
CA GLY A 419 8.42 -20.47 21.28
C GLY A 419 9.20 -21.09 20.11
N GLY A 420 10.41 -20.59 19.81
CA GLY A 420 11.23 -20.99 18.66
C GLY A 420 11.44 -22.49 18.52
N GLY A 421 11.40 -22.98 17.28
CA GLY A 421 11.55 -24.39 16.95
C GLY A 421 12.98 -24.89 17.15
N ALA A 422 13.16 -26.06 17.79
CA ALA A 422 14.48 -26.64 18.04
C ALA A 422 15.22 -27.04 16.74
N PRO A 423 16.57 -26.97 16.68
CA PRO A 423 17.33 -27.43 15.51
C PRO A 423 17.21 -28.94 15.29
N GLY A 424 17.18 -29.35 14.02
CA GLY A 424 17.37 -30.73 13.61
C GLY A 424 18.77 -31.24 13.94
N SER A 425 18.91 -32.56 14.07
CA SER A 425 20.16 -33.24 14.41
C SER A 425 20.34 -34.54 13.62
N ALA A 426 21.55 -35.11 13.64
CA ALA A 426 21.82 -36.40 12.98
C ALA A 426 20.94 -37.57 13.48
N GLN A 427 20.37 -37.48 14.69
CA GLN A 427 19.46 -38.48 15.25
C GLN A 427 17.98 -38.16 14.97
N PHE A 428 17.63 -36.87 14.88
CA PHE A 428 16.28 -36.37 14.62
C PHE A 428 16.38 -35.28 13.55
N PRO A 429 16.32 -35.62 12.25
CA PRO A 429 16.72 -34.69 11.20
C PRO A 429 15.72 -33.57 10.94
N THR A 430 14.48 -33.71 11.39
CA THR A 430 13.45 -32.66 11.32
C THR A 430 13.68 -31.58 12.37
N GLY A 431 13.75 -30.32 11.95
CA GLY A 431 13.64 -29.16 12.81
C GLY A 431 12.27 -29.12 13.51
N GLY A 432 12.25 -28.57 14.73
CA GLY A 432 11.06 -28.44 15.55
C GLY A 432 10.10 -27.39 14.98
N GLN A 433 8.81 -27.68 15.03
CA GLN A 433 7.75 -26.70 14.78
C GLN A 433 7.81 -25.57 15.81
N ALA A 434 7.58 -24.33 15.39
CA ALA A 434 7.46 -23.19 16.29
C ALA A 434 6.16 -23.23 17.10
N GLY A 435 6.20 -22.70 18.33
CA GLY A 435 5.05 -22.62 19.22
C GLY A 435 4.40 -21.24 19.27
N HIS A 436 3.07 -21.19 19.35
CA HIS A 436 2.35 -20.06 19.98
C HIS A 436 1.60 -20.52 21.25
N SER A 437 0.93 -19.59 21.92
CA SER A 437 0.13 -19.90 23.11
C SER A 437 -1.24 -20.49 22.79
N THR A 438 -1.52 -21.65 23.40
CA THR A 438 -2.82 -21.91 24.05
C THR A 438 -2.55 -22.43 25.47
N PRO A 439 -3.35 -22.06 26.48
CA PRO A 439 -3.22 -22.63 27.81
C PRO A 439 -3.53 -24.14 27.81
N GLY A 440 -2.49 -24.98 27.87
CA GLY A 440 -2.61 -26.42 28.13
C GLY A 440 -2.45 -27.37 26.96
N SER A 441 -2.17 -26.92 25.72
CA SER A 441 -1.80 -27.86 24.64
C SER A 441 -0.30 -28.17 24.67
N GLY A 442 0.07 -29.41 24.99
CA GLY A 442 1.46 -29.85 25.02
C GLY A 442 1.84 -30.72 23.82
N VAL A 443 2.22 -30.13 22.68
CA VAL A 443 2.96 -30.81 21.60
C VAL A 443 3.88 -29.79 20.88
N GLY A 444 5.20 -30.04 20.87
CA GLY A 444 6.20 -29.16 20.23
C GLY A 444 7.28 -28.68 21.19
N ALA A 445 8.51 -28.47 20.70
CA ALA A 445 9.70 -28.29 21.55
C ALA A 445 9.96 -26.84 22.03
N GLY A 446 9.17 -25.86 21.58
CA GLY A 446 9.20 -24.48 22.08
C GLY A 446 8.38 -24.31 23.38
N ARG A 447 8.75 -23.35 24.23
CA ARG A 447 7.93 -23.00 25.42
C ARG A 447 6.87 -21.98 25.03
N SER A 448 5.62 -22.19 25.44
CA SER A 448 4.54 -21.22 25.21
C SER A 448 4.78 -19.92 25.99
N TYR A 449 4.42 -18.77 25.40
CA TYR A 449 4.57 -17.42 25.96
C TYR A 449 3.38 -16.52 25.63
N GLY A 450 3.23 -15.42 26.39
CA GLY A 450 2.12 -14.47 26.27
C GLY A 450 0.95 -14.79 27.22
N THR A 451 0.29 -13.74 27.73
CA THR A 451 -0.93 -13.85 28.55
C THR A 451 -2.07 -13.06 27.91
N PHE A 452 -3.31 -13.38 28.26
CA PHE A 452 -4.53 -12.68 27.81
C PHE A 452 -4.54 -11.15 28.09
N LEU A 453 -3.64 -10.69 28.97
CA LEU A 453 -3.51 -9.30 29.41
C LEU A 453 -2.31 -8.57 28.79
N ALA A 454 -1.54 -9.20 27.90
CA ALA A 454 -0.39 -8.58 27.27
C ALA A 454 -0.83 -7.42 26.36
N THR A 455 -0.53 -6.18 26.78
CA THR A 455 -0.77 -4.94 26.02
C THR A 455 0.25 -4.72 24.89
N ALA A 456 1.42 -5.35 24.97
CA ALA A 456 2.44 -5.34 23.94
C ALA A 456 2.16 -6.43 22.90
N ALA A 457 2.12 -6.03 21.63
CA ALA A 457 2.09 -6.94 20.50
C ALA A 457 3.37 -7.79 20.45
N SER A 458 3.26 -9.07 20.07
CA SER A 458 4.43 -9.92 19.78
C SER A 458 4.08 -10.90 18.67
N GLY A 459 4.90 -10.97 17.63
CA GLY A 459 4.67 -11.88 16.51
C GLY A 459 4.98 -13.35 16.83
N GLY A 460 4.77 -14.16 15.80
CA GLY A 460 4.98 -15.59 15.82
C GLY A 460 6.47 -15.95 15.93
N SER A 461 6.74 -17.11 16.52
CA SER A 461 8.09 -17.67 16.61
C SER A 461 8.52 -18.36 15.31
N GLY A 462 9.83 -18.40 15.06
CA GLY A 462 10.40 -19.07 13.89
C GLY A 462 10.52 -20.58 14.07
N GLY A 463 10.35 -21.33 12.98
CA GLY A 463 10.53 -22.78 12.94
C GLY A 463 12.01 -23.18 12.99
N GLY A 464 12.33 -24.37 13.49
CA GLY A 464 13.70 -24.86 13.57
C GLY A 464 14.27 -25.32 12.22
N GLY A 465 15.56 -25.10 11.99
CA GLY A 465 16.23 -25.58 10.78
C GLY A 465 16.38 -27.10 10.74
N GLY A 466 16.20 -27.70 9.56
CA GLY A 466 16.37 -29.14 9.34
C GLY A 466 17.82 -29.56 9.20
N PHE A 467 18.14 -30.79 9.60
CA PHE A 467 19.45 -31.39 9.41
C PHE A 467 19.55 -32.11 8.06
N GLY A 468 20.67 -31.94 7.38
CA GLY A 468 21.04 -32.66 6.17
C GLY A 468 22.55 -32.84 6.04
N THR A 469 22.98 -33.45 4.95
CA THR A 469 24.39 -33.70 4.61
C THR A 469 24.86 -32.75 3.50
N VAL A 470 26.16 -32.76 3.18
CA VAL A 470 26.72 -31.97 2.07
C VAL A 470 26.15 -32.41 0.69
N GLU A 471 25.72 -33.67 0.57
CA GLU A 471 25.13 -34.23 -0.66
C GLU A 471 23.59 -34.15 -0.68
N ALA A 472 22.96 -33.97 0.48
CA ALA A 472 21.50 -33.84 0.65
C ALA A 472 21.21 -32.85 1.80
N PRO A 473 21.29 -31.52 1.53
CA PRO A 473 21.18 -30.49 2.56
C PRO A 473 19.77 -30.42 3.17
N GLY A 474 19.70 -29.92 4.40
CA GLY A 474 18.42 -29.65 5.06
C GLY A 474 17.70 -28.44 4.48
N GLY A 475 16.43 -28.29 4.84
CA GLY A 475 15.64 -27.08 4.62
C GLY A 475 15.68 -26.15 5.84
N GLY A 476 15.64 -24.83 5.61
CA GLY A 476 15.43 -23.85 6.67
C GLY A 476 14.04 -24.00 7.30
N GLY A 477 13.91 -23.59 8.55
CA GLY A 477 12.62 -23.43 9.20
C GLY A 477 11.91 -22.17 8.71
N GLY A 478 10.58 -22.17 8.71
CA GLY A 478 9.76 -21.04 8.27
C GLY A 478 9.79 -19.86 9.25
N GLY A 479 9.60 -18.65 8.74
CA GLY A 479 9.59 -17.43 9.54
C GLY A 479 8.32 -17.30 10.38
N GLY A 480 8.40 -16.69 11.54
CA GLY A 480 7.22 -16.35 12.33
C GLY A 480 6.40 -15.22 11.70
N GLY A 481 5.07 -15.30 11.82
CA GLY A 481 4.16 -14.27 11.35
C GLY A 481 4.30 -12.96 12.11
N GLY A 482 4.03 -11.84 11.46
CA GLY A 482 4.17 -10.50 12.03
C GLY A 482 3.14 -10.16 13.10
N ALA A 483 3.27 -8.98 13.70
CA ALA A 483 2.31 -8.48 14.68
C ALA A 483 1.89 -7.06 14.34
N ILE A 484 0.57 -6.86 14.24
CA ILE A 484 -0.03 -5.58 13.89
C ILE A 484 -1.17 -5.24 14.85
N THR A 485 -1.15 -4.01 15.35
CA THR A 485 -2.24 -3.38 16.11
C THR A 485 -2.78 -2.21 15.30
N ILE A 486 -4.10 -2.11 15.18
CA ILE A 486 -4.78 -0.98 14.53
C ILE A 486 -5.76 -0.37 15.53
N ILE A 487 -5.60 0.91 15.84
CA ILE A 487 -6.44 1.66 16.77
C ILE A 487 -7.08 2.82 16.02
N ALA A 488 -8.40 2.81 15.89
CA ALA A 488 -9.18 3.86 15.24
C ALA A 488 -10.08 4.60 16.23
N SER A 489 -10.17 5.92 16.12
CA SER A 489 -11.08 6.74 16.94
C SER A 489 -12.56 6.42 16.73
N SER A 490 -12.91 5.83 15.58
CA SER A 490 -14.28 5.71 15.08
C SER A 490 -14.58 4.28 14.62
N THR A 491 -14.42 3.97 13.33
CA THR A 491 -14.80 2.70 12.72
C THR A 491 -13.62 2.02 12.03
N ILE A 492 -13.49 0.71 12.21
CA ILE A 492 -12.71 -0.17 11.32
C ILE A 492 -13.71 -0.97 10.47
N SER A 493 -13.66 -0.82 9.15
CA SER A 493 -14.42 -1.63 8.20
C SER A 493 -13.49 -2.53 7.40
N LEU A 494 -13.71 -3.85 7.48
CA LEU A 494 -12.88 -4.87 6.84
C LEU A 494 -13.73 -5.74 5.89
N SER A 495 -13.59 -5.54 4.58
CA SER A 495 -14.16 -6.39 3.53
C SER A 495 -13.10 -7.20 2.76
N GLY A 496 -11.83 -6.76 2.81
CA GLY A 496 -10.66 -7.46 2.29
C GLY A 496 -10.01 -8.39 3.32
N GLU A 497 -8.68 -8.46 3.34
CA GLU A 497 -7.92 -9.46 4.11
C GLU A 497 -6.86 -8.82 5.01
N ILE A 498 -6.63 -9.39 6.21
CA ILE A 498 -5.46 -9.12 7.04
C ILE A 498 -4.73 -10.44 7.28
N LEU A 499 -3.49 -10.54 6.79
CA LEU A 499 -2.68 -11.75 6.79
C LEU A 499 -1.46 -11.56 7.70
N ALA A 500 -1.33 -12.40 8.74
CA ALA A 500 -0.17 -12.46 9.63
C ALA A 500 0.23 -13.91 9.90
N GLN A 501 0.29 -14.71 8.83
CA GLN A 501 0.55 -16.14 8.87
C GLN A 501 2.02 -16.46 9.17
N GLY A 502 2.28 -17.65 9.71
CA GLY A 502 3.63 -18.21 9.75
C GLY A 502 4.06 -18.79 8.39
N GLY A 503 5.36 -18.86 8.16
CA GLY A 503 5.94 -19.56 7.02
C GLY A 503 6.03 -21.07 7.24
N LEU A 504 5.91 -21.85 6.17
CA LEU A 504 6.19 -23.28 6.16
C LEU A 504 7.69 -23.54 6.18
N GLY A 505 8.14 -24.61 6.83
CA GLY A 505 9.51 -25.08 6.74
C GLY A 505 9.78 -25.74 5.39
N ALA A 506 11.01 -25.62 4.89
CA ALA A 506 11.49 -26.42 3.76
C ALA A 506 11.64 -27.90 4.15
N THR A 507 12.18 -28.75 3.25
CA THR A 507 12.43 -30.17 3.51
C THR A 507 13.13 -30.43 4.85
N ASN A 508 12.47 -31.10 5.79
CA ASN A 508 12.90 -31.32 7.18
C ASN A 508 13.04 -30.05 8.05
N GLY A 509 12.67 -28.86 7.60
CA GLY A 509 12.51 -27.68 8.44
C GLY A 509 11.21 -27.72 9.24
N GLY A 510 11.17 -27.03 10.38
CA GLY A 510 9.93 -26.75 11.12
C GLY A 510 9.22 -25.53 10.55
N ASN A 511 7.89 -25.47 10.66
CA ASN A 511 7.11 -24.29 10.28
C ASN A 511 7.21 -23.22 11.38
N GLY A 512 7.14 -21.96 10.99
CA GLY A 512 6.91 -20.83 11.90
C GLY A 512 5.48 -20.83 12.43
N SER A 513 5.23 -20.06 13.49
CA SER A 513 3.87 -19.86 14.01
C SER A 513 3.24 -18.61 13.42
N GLY A 514 1.90 -18.60 13.43
CA GLY A 514 1.08 -17.43 13.24
C GLY A 514 1.45 -16.28 14.16
N GLY A 515 1.17 -15.08 13.66
CA GLY A 515 1.41 -13.79 14.30
C GLY A 515 0.23 -13.30 15.14
N MET A 516 0.07 -11.97 15.21
CA MET A 516 -0.99 -11.31 15.98
C MET A 516 -1.66 -10.19 15.20
N VAL A 517 -2.99 -10.20 15.14
CA VAL A 517 -3.82 -9.08 14.66
C VAL A 517 -4.70 -8.56 15.81
N ARG A 518 -4.54 -7.27 16.15
CA ARG A 518 -5.36 -6.60 17.18
C ARG A 518 -6.04 -5.37 16.60
N LEU A 519 -7.37 -5.34 16.58
CA LEU A 519 -8.16 -4.20 16.10
C LEU A 519 -8.90 -3.56 17.28
N VAL A 520 -8.82 -2.23 17.41
CA VAL A 520 -9.46 -1.45 18.48
C VAL A 520 -10.20 -0.26 17.89
N ALA A 521 -11.51 -0.13 18.10
CA ALA A 521 -12.31 0.98 17.58
C ALA A 521 -13.59 1.24 18.39
N GLY A 522 -14.33 2.30 18.06
CA GLY A 522 -15.73 2.44 18.51
C GLY A 522 -16.61 1.37 17.86
N GLN A 523 -16.47 1.19 16.54
CA GLN A 523 -17.17 0.16 15.76
C GLN A 523 -16.18 -0.69 14.94
N ILE A 524 -16.39 -2.02 14.91
CA ILE A 524 -15.73 -2.92 13.96
C ILE A 524 -16.81 -3.63 13.12
N ALA A 525 -16.69 -3.58 11.79
CA ALA A 525 -17.70 -4.09 10.86
C ALA A 525 -17.07 -4.68 9.59
N GLY A 526 -17.88 -5.40 8.80
CA GLY A 526 -17.49 -5.98 7.51
C GLY A 526 -17.45 -7.52 7.52
N ASP A 527 -17.15 -8.09 6.37
CA ASP A 527 -17.28 -9.51 6.02
C ASP A 527 -15.96 -10.16 5.53
N GLY A 528 -14.85 -9.43 5.60
CA GLY A 528 -13.53 -9.87 5.15
C GLY A 528 -12.86 -10.97 5.99
N LEU A 529 -11.58 -11.23 5.70
CA LEU A 529 -10.76 -12.27 6.33
C LEU A 529 -9.74 -11.66 7.30
N ILE A 530 -9.57 -12.27 8.48
CA ILE A 530 -8.38 -12.09 9.32
C ILE A 530 -7.74 -13.46 9.52
N ASP A 531 -6.55 -13.67 8.97
CA ASP A 531 -5.87 -14.95 9.01
C ASP A 531 -4.45 -14.84 9.57
N THR A 532 -4.24 -15.51 10.69
CA THR A 532 -2.92 -15.70 11.31
C THR A 532 -2.46 -17.17 11.23
N HIS A 533 -3.26 -18.07 10.62
CA HIS A 533 -3.06 -19.51 10.54
C HIS A 533 -3.00 -20.02 9.09
N ARG A 534 -1.80 -20.28 8.58
CA ARG A 534 -1.62 -21.06 7.35
C ARG A 534 -1.65 -22.55 7.65
N ASP A 535 -2.27 -23.35 6.78
CA ASP A 535 -2.36 -24.81 6.96
C ASP A 535 -0.99 -25.46 7.22
N GLY A 536 -0.88 -26.13 8.37
CA GLY A 536 0.34 -26.79 8.84
C GLY A 536 1.20 -25.94 9.79
N THR A 537 0.97 -24.64 9.89
CA THR A 537 1.58 -23.77 10.93
C THR A 537 0.81 -23.89 12.24
N GLN A 538 1.34 -23.32 13.34
CA GLN A 538 0.52 -23.13 14.54
C GLN A 538 -0.27 -21.81 14.48
N PRO A 539 -1.58 -21.79 14.79
CA PRO A 539 -2.53 -20.71 14.44
C PRO A 539 -2.30 -19.22 14.76
N GLY A 540 -1.62 -18.79 15.82
CA GLY A 540 -1.51 -17.34 16.13
C GLY A 540 -2.72 -16.74 16.88
N TRP A 541 -2.92 -15.40 16.82
CA TRP A 541 -3.93 -14.67 17.63
C TRP A 541 -4.68 -13.56 16.87
N VAL A 542 -6.01 -13.51 17.05
CA VAL A 542 -6.88 -12.41 16.59
C VAL A 542 -7.71 -11.84 17.74
N ARG A 543 -7.65 -10.52 17.95
CA ARG A 543 -8.41 -9.80 19.00
C ARG A 543 -9.12 -8.57 18.44
N LEU A 544 -10.42 -8.47 18.71
CA LEU A 544 -11.29 -7.36 18.30
C LEU A 544 -11.83 -6.64 19.53
N GLU A 545 -11.58 -5.35 19.66
CA GLU A 545 -12.02 -4.52 20.78
C GLU A 545 -12.93 -3.39 20.27
N ALA A 546 -14.24 -3.51 20.49
CA ALA A 546 -15.21 -2.53 20.03
C ALA A 546 -16.36 -2.28 21.01
N GLU A 547 -16.93 -1.07 20.99
CA GLU A 547 -18.20 -0.82 21.69
C GLU A 547 -19.36 -1.53 20.98
N THR A 548 -19.31 -1.53 19.65
CA THR A 548 -20.22 -2.26 18.75
C THR A 548 -19.42 -3.06 17.73
N SER A 549 -19.59 -4.39 17.71
CA SER A 549 -19.04 -5.22 16.63
C SER A 549 -20.18 -5.81 15.81
N THR A 550 -20.13 -5.59 14.51
CA THR A 550 -20.99 -6.22 13.49
C THR A 550 -20.14 -6.90 12.42
N PHE A 551 -18.93 -7.32 12.76
CA PHE A 551 -18.07 -8.10 11.89
C PHE A 551 -18.68 -9.50 11.69
N SER A 552 -18.98 -9.85 10.44
CA SER A 552 -19.54 -11.13 10.00
C SER A 552 -18.55 -11.97 9.19
N GLY A 553 -17.32 -11.49 9.03
CA GLY A 553 -16.27 -12.14 8.27
C GLY A 553 -15.62 -13.33 9.00
N VAL A 554 -14.60 -13.89 8.35
CA VAL A 554 -13.89 -15.07 8.84
C VAL A 554 -12.67 -14.65 9.66
N SER A 555 -12.41 -15.34 10.77
CA SER A 555 -11.18 -15.18 11.54
C SER A 555 -10.55 -16.54 11.83
N LEU A 556 -9.26 -16.67 11.52
CA LEU A 556 -8.45 -17.89 11.68
C LEU A 556 -7.21 -17.56 12.54
N PRO A 557 -7.17 -17.97 13.82
CA PRO A 557 -8.25 -18.60 14.60
C PRO A 557 -9.39 -17.62 14.91
N ALA A 558 -10.52 -18.16 15.39
CA ALA A 558 -11.70 -17.38 15.73
C ALA A 558 -11.38 -16.22 16.68
N ALA A 559 -11.77 -15.01 16.29
CA ALA A 559 -11.44 -13.79 16.99
C ALA A 559 -11.97 -13.74 18.43
N THR A 560 -11.12 -13.31 19.36
CA THR A 560 -11.58 -12.95 20.71
C THR A 560 -12.16 -11.54 20.68
N VAL A 561 -13.46 -11.41 20.96
CA VAL A 561 -14.15 -10.11 21.01
C VAL A 561 -14.24 -9.62 22.45
N ALA A 562 -13.82 -8.37 22.68
CA ALA A 562 -13.94 -7.68 23.96
C ALA A 562 -14.44 -6.24 23.75
N ARG A 563 -14.79 -5.55 24.84
CA ARG A 563 -14.90 -4.09 24.82
C ARG A 563 -13.50 -3.48 24.91
N PRO A 564 -13.26 -2.28 24.36
CA PRO A 564 -12.02 -1.54 24.56
C PRO A 564 -11.79 -1.40 26.06
N THR A 565 -10.75 -2.05 26.56
CA THR A 565 -10.33 -1.86 27.94
C THR A 565 -9.66 -0.50 27.99
N PRO A 566 -9.99 0.39 28.94
CA PRO A 566 -9.18 1.59 29.16
C PRO A 566 -7.70 1.17 29.27
N PRO A 567 -6.75 1.88 28.65
CA PRO A 567 -5.35 1.56 28.86
C PRO A 567 -5.07 1.55 30.37
N PRO A 568 -4.26 0.59 30.88
CA PRO A 568 -3.78 0.70 32.25
C PRO A 568 -3.18 2.10 32.40
N VAL A 569 -3.57 2.82 33.45
CA VAL A 569 -3.13 4.20 33.65
C VAL A 569 -1.60 4.18 33.82
N VAL A 570 -0.88 4.53 32.75
CA VAL A 570 0.55 4.81 32.79
C VAL A 570 0.73 6.22 33.35
N GLY A 571 0.36 6.36 34.62
CA GLY A 571 0.78 7.47 35.47
C GLY A 571 1.97 7.01 36.32
N ASP A 572 2.77 7.98 36.78
CA ASP A 572 3.80 7.73 37.79
C ASP A 572 3.19 6.95 38.97
N GLU A 573 3.97 6.00 39.51
CA GLU A 573 3.54 5.06 40.56
C GLU A 573 2.69 5.77 41.61
N VAL A 574 1.42 5.34 41.76
CA VAL A 574 0.49 5.98 42.69
C VAL A 574 1.02 5.81 44.11
N GLN A 575 1.33 6.93 44.77
CA GLN A 575 1.83 6.98 46.15
C GLN A 575 0.80 7.71 47.01
N ILE A 576 0.27 7.04 48.04
CA ILE A 576 -0.56 7.67 49.07
C ILE A 576 0.20 7.63 50.40
N ARG A 577 0.27 8.77 51.09
CA ARG A 577 0.92 8.86 52.39
C ARG A 577 0.06 9.61 53.42
N VAL A 578 -0.10 9.03 54.60
CA VAL A 578 -0.62 9.76 55.77
C VAL A 578 0.46 10.73 56.26
N LEU A 579 0.16 12.03 56.26
CA LEU A 579 1.07 13.08 56.72
C LEU A 579 0.94 13.31 58.23
N SER A 580 -0.29 13.44 58.71
CA SER A 580 -0.59 13.65 60.12
C SER A 580 -1.98 13.14 60.50
N ILE A 581 -2.19 12.93 61.80
CA ILE A 581 -3.50 12.68 62.40
C ILE A 581 -3.64 13.56 63.64
N ASN A 582 -4.69 14.38 63.72
CA ASN A 582 -4.86 15.42 64.77
C ASN A 582 -3.59 16.25 65.01
N ASP A 583 -2.99 16.73 63.92
CA ASP A 583 -1.74 17.52 63.89
C ASP A 583 -0.49 16.83 64.49
N GLN A 584 -0.57 15.53 64.82
CA GLN A 584 0.60 14.70 65.11
C GLN A 584 1.13 14.09 63.81
N ALA A 585 2.40 14.34 63.48
CA ALA A 585 3.03 13.82 62.28
C ALA A 585 3.19 12.30 62.34
N ALA A 586 2.88 11.60 61.24
CA ALA A 586 3.10 10.17 61.14
C ALA A 586 4.60 9.85 61.08
N THR A 587 5.11 8.99 61.98
CA THR A 587 6.48 8.50 61.92
C THR A 587 6.68 7.60 60.70
N ALA A 588 7.73 7.88 59.92
CA ALA A 588 7.92 7.27 58.61
C ALA A 588 8.27 5.77 58.66
N SER A 589 7.62 4.99 57.81
CA SER A 589 8.14 3.71 57.28
C SER A 589 8.33 3.82 55.76
N THR A 590 8.82 2.76 55.14
CA THR A 590 9.26 2.74 53.74
C THR A 590 8.50 1.67 52.94
N GLY A 591 7.48 2.07 52.18
CA GLY A 591 6.77 1.19 51.25
C GLY A 591 5.42 1.77 50.81
N ASN A 592 4.91 1.32 49.66
CA ASN A 592 3.76 1.95 48.99
C ASN A 592 2.38 1.64 49.62
N THR A 593 2.35 1.06 50.82
CA THR A 593 1.16 0.95 51.70
C THR A 593 1.61 0.94 53.16
N ASP A 594 1.79 2.11 53.77
CA ASP A 594 2.16 2.22 55.20
C ASP A 594 0.96 1.94 56.11
N ALA A 595 1.17 1.07 57.10
CA ALA A 595 0.26 0.84 58.23
C ALA A 595 0.77 1.60 59.44
N VAL A 596 -0.05 2.50 60.00
CA VAL A 596 0.35 3.37 61.11
C VAL A 596 -0.50 3.07 62.36
N ASP A 597 0.15 2.65 63.45
CA ASP A 597 -0.46 2.45 64.77
C ASP A 597 -0.30 3.73 65.63
N ILE A 598 -1.41 4.40 65.95
CA ILE A 598 -1.45 5.58 66.82
C ILE A 598 -2.62 5.48 67.81
N SER A 599 -2.43 5.98 69.02
CA SER A 599 -3.45 6.06 70.07
C SER A 599 -4.25 7.38 70.00
N PHE A 600 -5.58 7.29 70.07
CA PHE A 600 -6.48 8.45 70.01
C PHE A 600 -7.16 8.75 71.36
N THR A 601 -7.34 10.03 71.69
CA THR A 601 -8.03 10.48 72.91
C THR A 601 -9.05 11.59 72.63
N GLY A 602 -9.94 11.40 71.64
CA GLY A 602 -11.00 12.35 71.29
C GLY A 602 -12.13 11.68 70.49
N SER A 603 -13.30 12.34 70.41
CA SER A 603 -14.48 11.84 69.68
C SER A 603 -14.45 12.05 68.16
N THR A 604 -13.56 12.93 67.71
CA THR A 604 -13.45 13.39 66.33
C THR A 604 -11.97 13.49 65.98
N THR A 605 -11.58 13.01 64.80
CA THR A 605 -10.18 12.91 64.37
C THR A 605 -10.03 13.32 62.91
N THR A 606 -9.07 14.20 62.64
CA THR A 606 -8.71 14.68 61.30
C THR A 606 -7.46 13.95 60.82
N ILE A 607 -7.47 13.43 59.59
CA ILE A 607 -6.36 12.74 58.93
C ILE A 607 -5.94 13.58 57.71
N LEU A 608 -4.66 13.91 57.61
CA LEU A 608 -4.10 14.63 56.47
C LEU A 608 -3.33 13.65 55.56
N LEU A 609 -3.58 13.73 54.25
CA LEU A 609 -3.03 12.84 53.23
C LEU A 609 -2.26 13.63 52.15
N SER A 610 -1.19 13.03 51.66
CA SER A 610 -0.55 13.39 50.39
C SER A 610 -0.85 12.29 49.37
N ALA A 611 -1.13 12.67 48.12
CA ALA A 611 -1.30 11.74 47.01
C ALA A 611 -0.49 12.22 45.80
N THR A 612 0.18 11.30 45.13
CA THR A 612 0.92 11.55 43.89
C THR A 612 0.49 10.49 42.86
N GLY A 613 0.30 10.89 41.61
CA GLY A 613 -0.28 10.03 40.57
C GLY A 613 -1.82 9.93 40.57
N VAL A 614 -2.53 10.67 41.45
CA VAL A 614 -4.00 10.69 41.51
C VAL A 614 -4.56 11.97 40.86
N PRO A 615 -5.53 11.89 39.93
CA PRO A 615 -6.12 13.08 39.30
C PRO A 615 -6.84 14.02 40.27
N ASP A 616 -6.82 15.33 39.97
CA ASP A 616 -7.61 16.33 40.70
C ASP A 616 -9.12 16.06 40.54
N GLY A 617 -9.87 16.24 41.62
CA GLY A 617 -11.31 15.97 41.71
C GLY A 617 -11.67 14.58 42.25
N GLU A 618 -10.74 13.62 42.25
CA GLU A 618 -10.97 12.27 42.79
C GLU A 618 -10.92 12.22 44.33
N ARG A 619 -11.45 11.12 44.91
CA ARG A 619 -11.50 10.90 46.37
C ARG A 619 -10.75 9.63 46.77
N ILE A 620 -10.12 9.65 47.94
CA ILE A 620 -9.40 8.50 48.51
C ILE A 620 -10.31 7.74 49.48
N GLN A 621 -10.32 6.41 49.40
CA GLN A 621 -11.03 5.55 50.34
C GLN A 621 -10.10 5.07 51.46
N LEU A 622 -10.43 5.43 52.69
CA LEU A 622 -9.70 5.10 53.90
C LEU A 622 -10.37 3.91 54.59
N ARG A 623 -9.63 2.82 54.77
CA ARG A 623 -10.05 1.71 55.63
C ARG A 623 -9.30 1.80 56.97
N ILE A 624 -10.07 2.04 58.02
CA ILE A 624 -9.58 2.16 59.39
C ILE A 624 -9.96 0.87 60.13
N VAL A 625 -8.98 0.21 60.75
CA VAL A 625 -9.20 -1.01 61.55
C VAL A 625 -8.90 -0.68 63.01
N LEU A 626 -9.95 -0.69 63.85
CA LEU A 626 -9.82 -0.43 65.28
C LEU A 626 -9.29 -1.68 66.00
N GLU A 627 -8.63 -1.52 67.15
CA GLU A 627 -8.12 -2.64 67.99
C GLU A 627 -9.20 -3.68 68.35
N ASN A 628 -10.47 -3.28 68.42
CA ASN A 628 -11.60 -4.17 68.67
C ASN A 628 -12.01 -5.02 67.43
N GLY A 629 -11.26 -4.94 66.33
CA GLY A 629 -11.51 -5.64 65.07
C GLY A 629 -12.57 -5.00 64.17
N GLN A 630 -13.17 -3.87 64.58
CA GLN A 630 -14.16 -3.16 63.78
C GLN A 630 -13.48 -2.42 62.63
N VAL A 631 -14.03 -2.58 61.43
CA VAL A 631 -13.60 -1.86 60.22
C VAL A 631 -14.53 -0.67 59.97
N LEU A 632 -13.94 0.49 59.69
CA LEU A 632 -14.63 1.69 59.23
C LEU A 632 -14.11 2.07 57.85
N ASN A 633 -15.02 2.41 56.92
CA ASN A 633 -14.67 2.94 55.61
C ASN A 633 -15.08 4.42 55.57
N VAL A 634 -14.15 5.29 55.19
CA VAL A 634 -14.32 6.76 55.13
C VAL A 634 -13.79 7.26 53.80
N GLN A 635 -14.41 8.27 53.19
CA GLN A 635 -13.90 8.90 51.97
C GLN A 635 -13.32 10.29 52.28
N SER A 636 -12.24 10.68 51.58
CA SER A 636 -11.71 12.04 51.66
C SER A 636 -12.62 13.04 50.96
N ASP A 637 -12.34 14.33 51.17
CA ASP A 637 -12.78 15.37 50.24
C ASP A 637 -12.07 15.25 48.88
N PRO A 638 -12.60 15.87 47.80
CA PRO A 638 -11.99 15.82 46.48
C PRO A 638 -10.58 16.41 46.50
N LEU A 639 -9.63 15.73 45.86
CA LEU A 639 -8.26 16.18 45.74
C LEU A 639 -8.17 17.47 44.91
N ALA A 640 -7.33 18.40 45.36
CA ALA A 640 -6.96 19.59 44.60
C ALA A 640 -5.47 19.91 44.87
N GLY A 641 -4.61 19.77 43.86
CA GLY A 641 -3.18 20.03 43.98
C GLY A 641 -2.40 18.97 44.78
N GLY A 642 -2.87 17.72 44.81
CA GLY A 642 -2.12 16.58 45.37
C GLY A 642 -2.12 16.41 46.91
N GLN A 643 -2.89 17.23 47.65
CA GLN A 643 -3.08 17.05 49.10
C GLN A 643 -4.58 17.05 49.45
N ALA A 644 -4.99 16.15 50.34
CA ALA A 644 -6.39 16.05 50.80
C ALA A 644 -6.47 15.91 52.32
N THR A 645 -7.53 16.48 52.87
CA THR A 645 -7.92 16.34 54.28
C THR A 645 -9.11 15.39 54.38
N ALA A 646 -9.12 14.54 55.39
CA ALA A 646 -10.26 13.69 55.75
C ALA A 646 -10.63 13.90 57.22
N THR A 647 -11.91 13.80 57.56
CA THR A 647 -12.39 13.99 58.94
C THR A 647 -13.30 12.83 59.34
N ALA A 648 -13.01 12.16 60.45
CA ALA A 648 -13.75 10.99 60.93
C ALA A 648 -14.09 11.11 62.42
N SER A 649 -15.34 10.80 62.80
CA SER A 649 -15.73 10.68 64.21
C SER A 649 -15.67 9.21 64.64
N VAL A 650 -14.93 8.92 65.72
CA VAL A 650 -14.57 7.54 66.12
C VAL A 650 -14.80 7.35 67.62
N PRO A 651 -15.40 6.23 68.08
CA PRO A 651 -15.43 5.86 69.49
C PRO A 651 -14.02 5.50 70.01
N VAL A 652 -13.75 5.76 71.29
CA VAL A 652 -12.41 5.70 71.87
C VAL A 652 -11.74 4.31 71.77
N GLY A 653 -10.55 4.27 71.17
CA GLY A 653 -9.65 3.11 71.08
C GLY A 653 -8.45 3.41 70.17
N SER A 654 -7.36 2.66 70.30
CA SER A 654 -6.27 2.68 69.30
C SER A 654 -6.66 1.85 68.07
N GLY A 655 -5.93 2.03 66.97
CA GLY A 655 -6.16 1.25 65.75
C GLY A 655 -5.15 1.57 64.65
N THR A 656 -5.15 0.72 63.64
CA THR A 656 -4.27 0.80 62.47
C THR A 656 -5.05 1.34 61.28
N ILE A 657 -4.47 2.28 60.53
CA ILE A 657 -5.06 2.85 59.31
C ILE A 657 -4.36 2.29 58.08
N THR A 658 -5.14 1.92 57.04
CA THR A 658 -4.62 1.49 55.75
C THR A 658 -5.35 2.24 54.62
N PRO A 659 -4.71 3.23 53.96
CA PRO A 659 -5.29 3.91 52.80
C PRO A 659 -5.16 3.06 51.52
N TYR A 660 -6.11 3.20 50.59
CA TYR A 660 -5.97 2.73 49.21
C TYR A 660 -6.82 3.57 48.23
N VAL A 661 -6.48 3.56 46.94
CA VAL A 661 -7.39 4.08 45.88
C VAL A 661 -8.32 2.96 45.45
N GLU A 662 -9.61 3.26 45.33
CA GLU A 662 -10.59 2.44 44.63
C GLU A 662 -11.03 3.28 43.42
N TYR A 663 -10.78 2.78 42.20
CA TYR A 663 -11.05 3.44 40.91
C TYR A 663 -12.40 3.01 40.34
#